data_AF-A0A916EQK1-F1
#
_entry.id   AF-A0A916EQK1-F1
#
_cell.length_a   1.000
_cell.length_b   1.000
_cell.length_c   1.000
_cell.angle_alpha   90.00
_cell.angle_beta   90.00
_cell.angle_gamma   90.00
#
_symmetry.space_group_name_H-M   'P 1'
#
loop_
_entity.id
_entity.type
_entity.pdbx_description
1 polymer ?
#
loop_
_entity_poly.entity_id
_entity_poly.type
_entity_poly.pdbx_seq_one_letter_code
_entity_poly.pdbx_strand_id
1 'polypeptide(L)'
;MITAEGSVAGAPIAWAPDYAALREQGLALVQRLAGREWTDHNAHDPGITILEQLCYALTDLAYRAGWDVPDLLAGGGGDPYASLATPAQALPTSPVTLTDLRKLVLDVPGVKNAWIAVVDEAQARFDAADGEISAMAGAPGASASPNVSEIHLRGLLRVQIEKSSLVDIDGGLIRREATRRLLRCRGLCQDFESIQVLEDQPIRLAATLEIGAVADATALLARVYQAIASYLSPTVPFHSLAEMLARGRRVDEIFEGPPLEHGFIDTEEMSAVERRSSVRISDLIRALMAVHGIEAVKSLHFLGAGGPLRDWLLSVDEGRVPRFNLQDSDIRLERRGLRVDQGIQAAARRLYAELGLAASPAPIAAAERDLRPRPGRDRDAASYFPVQQQFPLAWGIGAAGLADSAPPERRAQARQLKAYLMFFEQILANEFAQLGGVARLFSVHDETPDSYFSQPVPDSGALGLEAIRRPRPAAERAALLQAITEDPWQARSARAGLERRDRFLDHLLARHGEQFRDYALLQAGAWGEDGDPLAERMARDKRAFLRDWPRIARTRGSAFDYLQPAGDDNLGGLELGLRRKLGIATAEERFHLVEHILLRPLAGDLAQRGPLLRAAASRDPYSLQFSLVFPDWPARYQDANFRQFVEQTVREETPAHLTAHLIWLDRPAMQAFEAAHAQWLAQWRSHRLADLGL
;
A
#
# COMPACT_ATOMS: atom_id res chain seq x y z
N MET A 1 18.15 13.26 6.38
CA MET A 1 18.90 12.33 7.24
C MET A 1 18.01 11.95 8.41
N ILE A 2 17.32 10.83 8.31
CA ILE A 2 16.67 10.15 9.44
C ILE A 2 17.59 8.96 9.70
N THR A 3 18.41 9.05 10.74
CA THR A 3 19.29 7.96 11.15
C THR A 3 18.44 6.79 11.69
N ALA A 4 18.89 5.56 11.43
CA ALA A 4 18.27 4.31 11.89
C ALA A 4 18.27 4.08 13.41
N GLU A 5 18.54 5.13 14.19
CA GLU A 5 18.32 5.19 15.62
C GLU A 5 17.33 6.33 15.89
N GLY A 6 16.04 6.02 15.86
CA GLY A 6 14.96 6.91 16.29
C GLY A 6 14.94 7.12 17.81
N SER A 7 16.11 7.17 18.44
CA SER A 7 16.25 7.67 19.80
C SER A 7 16.35 9.20 19.69
N VAL A 8 15.20 9.87 19.65
CA VAL A 8 15.15 11.24 20.15
C VAL A 8 15.41 11.14 21.65
N ALA A 9 16.69 11.12 22.03
CA ALA A 9 17.14 11.35 23.39
C ALA A 9 16.97 12.85 23.71
N GLY A 10 15.74 13.34 23.56
CA GLY A 10 15.29 14.48 24.34
C GLY A 10 15.06 13.93 25.73
N ALA A 11 15.70 14.52 26.75
CA ALA A 11 15.34 14.26 28.13
C ALA A 11 13.80 14.27 28.25
N PRO A 12 13.18 13.29 28.93
CA PRO A 12 11.73 13.25 29.04
C PRO A 12 11.26 14.60 29.56
N ILE A 13 10.42 15.27 28.77
CA ILE A 13 9.74 16.49 29.22
C ILE A 13 9.06 16.09 30.54
N ALA A 14 9.38 16.81 31.63
CA ALA A 14 8.73 16.64 32.92
C ALA A 14 7.26 17.10 32.81
N TRP A 15 6.44 16.31 32.12
CA TRP A 15 5.06 16.65 31.77
C TRP A 15 4.07 16.18 32.83
N ALA A 16 4.41 15.13 33.59
CA ALA A 16 3.53 14.60 34.62
C ALA A 16 3.80 15.34 35.95
N PRO A 17 2.81 16.07 36.50
CA PRO A 17 2.96 16.65 37.82
C PRO A 17 3.13 15.51 38.84
N ASP A 18 4.17 15.60 39.66
CA ASP A 18 4.37 14.66 40.75
C ASP A 18 3.34 14.91 41.87
N TYR A 19 3.28 13.97 42.81
CA TYR A 19 2.37 14.05 43.95
C TYR A 19 2.48 15.37 44.72
N ALA A 20 3.70 15.89 44.92
CA ALA A 20 3.92 17.10 45.69
C ALA A 20 3.35 18.32 44.97
N ALA A 21 3.58 18.43 43.65
CA ALA A 21 3.02 19.48 42.82
C ALA A 21 1.48 19.42 42.77
N LEU A 22 0.89 18.24 42.62
CA LEU A 22 -0.56 18.07 42.64
C LEU A 22 -1.17 18.46 43.99
N ARG A 23 -0.51 18.09 45.09
CA ARG A 23 -0.93 18.43 46.45
C ARG A 23 -0.85 19.93 46.70
N GLU A 24 0.24 20.58 46.29
CA GLU A 24 0.40 22.04 46.40
C GLU A 24 -0.69 22.78 45.63
N GLN A 25 -0.96 22.37 44.39
CA GLN A 25 -2.04 22.95 43.58
C GLN A 25 -3.41 22.72 44.20
N GLY A 26 -3.68 21.50 44.66
CA GLY A 26 -4.92 21.16 45.36
C GLY A 26 -5.15 22.02 46.60
N LEU A 27 -4.11 22.20 47.42
CA LEU A 27 -4.17 23.03 48.61
C LEU A 27 -4.42 24.51 48.28
N ALA A 28 -3.73 25.04 47.26
CA ALA A 28 -3.95 26.40 46.79
C ALA A 28 -5.39 26.62 46.29
N LEU A 29 -5.99 25.62 45.63
CA LEU A 29 -7.39 25.65 45.21
C LEU A 29 -8.35 25.69 46.42
N VAL A 30 -8.13 24.84 47.42
CA VAL A 30 -8.93 24.83 48.66
C VAL A 30 -8.85 26.17 49.39
N GLN A 31 -7.63 26.70 49.58
CA GLN A 31 -7.43 28.00 50.25
C GLN A 31 -8.12 29.15 49.49
N ARG A 32 -8.08 29.13 48.16
CA ARG A 32 -8.72 30.15 47.33
C ARG A 32 -10.24 30.06 47.36
N LEU A 33 -10.81 28.85 47.31
CA LEU A 33 -12.26 28.65 47.21
C LEU A 33 -12.96 28.69 48.57
N ALA A 34 -12.32 28.18 49.62
CA ALA A 34 -12.93 27.93 50.92
C ALA A 34 -12.12 28.45 52.12
N GLY A 35 -10.98 29.14 51.92
CA GLY A 35 -10.07 29.54 53.00
C GLY A 35 -10.64 30.49 54.06
N ARG A 36 -11.87 31.00 53.87
CA ARG A 36 -12.61 31.76 54.89
C ARG A 36 -13.38 30.85 55.85
N GLU A 37 -13.87 29.71 55.38
CA GLU A 37 -14.70 28.76 56.14
C GLU A 37 -13.85 27.56 56.63
N TRP A 38 -13.01 27.02 55.75
CA TRP A 38 -12.06 25.95 56.06
C TRP A 38 -10.66 26.56 56.24
N THR A 39 -10.27 26.76 57.49
CA THR A 39 -9.02 27.46 57.85
C THR A 39 -7.89 26.53 58.27
N ASP A 40 -8.21 25.32 58.74
CA ASP A 40 -7.23 24.30 59.09
C ASP A 40 -6.87 23.44 57.88
N HIS A 41 -5.60 23.49 57.46
CA HIS A 41 -5.08 22.75 56.32
C HIS A 41 -3.95 21.78 56.72
N ASN A 42 -3.93 21.37 57.98
CA ASN A 42 -2.91 20.45 58.49
C ASN A 42 -3.24 18.99 58.17
N ALA A 43 -2.24 18.11 58.24
CA ALA A 43 -2.37 16.69 57.90
C ALA A 43 -3.35 15.88 58.77
N HIS A 44 -3.76 16.41 59.92
CA HIS A 44 -4.74 15.75 60.80
C HIS A 44 -6.18 16.01 60.36
N ASP A 45 -6.41 16.98 59.47
CA ASP A 45 -7.72 17.28 58.92
C ASP A 45 -8.15 16.17 57.93
N PRO A 46 -9.34 15.56 58.11
CA PRO A 46 -9.85 14.52 57.22
C PRO A 46 -10.02 14.97 55.76
N GLY A 47 -10.40 16.22 55.51
CA GLY A 47 -10.53 16.77 54.17
C GLY A 47 -9.18 16.89 53.46
N ILE A 48 -8.11 17.23 54.19
CA ILE A 48 -6.74 17.23 53.65
C ILE A 48 -6.29 15.80 53.34
N THR A 49 -6.62 14.83 54.20
CA THR A 49 -6.36 13.41 53.89
C THR A 49 -7.07 12.98 52.60
N ILE A 50 -8.35 13.34 52.41
CA ILE A 50 -9.09 13.04 51.17
C ILE A 50 -8.38 13.66 49.96
N LEU A 51 -8.00 14.94 50.04
CA LEU A 51 -7.26 15.63 48.98
C LEU A 51 -5.96 14.88 48.63
N GLU A 52 -5.19 14.49 49.63
CA GLU A 52 -3.94 13.75 49.45
C GLU A 52 -4.16 12.41 48.73
N GLN A 53 -5.20 11.65 49.10
CA GLN A 53 -5.51 10.40 48.41
C GLN A 53 -5.95 10.62 46.95
N LEU A 54 -6.68 11.69 46.66
CA LEU A 54 -7.03 12.07 45.28
C LEU A 54 -5.79 12.49 44.48
N CYS A 55 -4.87 13.27 45.07
CA CYS A 55 -3.60 13.63 44.44
C CYS A 55 -2.76 12.39 44.10
N TYR A 56 -2.77 11.37 44.97
CA TYR A 56 -2.07 10.11 44.69
C TYR A 56 -2.67 9.37 43.49
N ALA A 57 -4.01 9.26 43.41
CA ALA A 57 -4.67 8.64 42.26
C ALA A 57 -4.42 9.39 40.95
N LEU A 58 -4.40 10.73 40.98
CA LEU A 58 -4.05 11.56 39.84
C LEU A 58 -2.59 11.40 39.42
N THR A 59 -1.68 11.15 40.37
CA THR A 59 -0.27 10.86 40.08
C THR A 59 -0.13 9.57 39.26
N ASP A 60 -0.90 8.52 39.60
CA ASP A 60 -0.94 7.28 38.81
C ASP A 60 -1.50 7.55 37.40
N LEU A 61 -2.62 8.24 37.29
CA LEU A 61 -3.20 8.59 35.98
C LEU A 61 -2.20 9.37 35.10
N ALA A 62 -1.52 10.38 35.67
CA ALA A 62 -0.51 11.18 34.97
C ALA A 62 0.71 10.33 34.56
N TYR A 63 1.16 9.42 35.42
CA TYR A 63 2.22 8.47 35.11
C TYR A 63 1.85 7.59 33.89
N ARG A 64 0.62 7.06 33.85
CA ARG A 64 0.16 6.22 32.74
C ARG A 64 -0.06 7.00 31.45
N ALA A 65 -0.58 8.22 31.54
CA ALA A 65 -0.73 9.10 30.39
C ALA A 65 0.63 9.45 29.72
N GLY A 66 1.73 9.33 30.47
CA GLY A 66 3.09 9.50 29.96
C GLY A 66 3.74 8.25 29.37
N TRP A 67 3.03 7.12 29.23
CA TRP A 67 3.56 5.93 28.58
C TRP A 67 3.83 6.17 27.09
N ASP A 68 4.72 5.36 26.51
CA ASP A 68 5.00 5.40 25.07
C ASP A 68 3.71 5.16 24.28
N VAL A 69 3.48 5.95 23.22
CA VAL A 69 2.26 5.87 22.39
C VAL A 69 1.91 4.44 21.94
N PRO A 70 2.86 3.58 21.49
CA PRO A 70 2.55 2.21 21.12
C PRO A 70 1.93 1.39 22.28
N ASP A 71 2.33 1.64 23.52
CA ASP A 71 1.79 0.93 24.69
C ASP A 71 0.36 1.42 25.01
N LEU A 72 0.09 2.73 24.83
CA LEU A 72 -1.27 3.29 24.98
C LEU A 72 -2.23 2.79 23.89
N LEU A 73 -1.72 2.51 22.69
CA LEU A 73 -2.51 2.02 21.57
C LEU A 73 -2.66 0.48 21.56
N ALA A 74 -1.89 -0.26 22.37
CA ALA A 74 -1.91 -1.72 22.42
C ALA A 74 -2.98 -2.31 23.36
N GLY A 75 -3.87 -1.48 23.92
CA GLY A 75 -4.90 -1.92 24.86
C GLY A 75 -5.80 -3.04 24.30
N GLY A 76 -6.06 -4.06 25.11
CA GLY A 76 -6.85 -5.23 24.70
C GLY A 76 -6.07 -6.23 23.84
N GLY A 77 -4.74 -6.17 23.85
CA GLY A 77 -3.83 -7.05 23.09
C GLY A 77 -3.82 -6.81 21.57
N GLY A 78 -4.39 -5.70 21.09
CA GLY A 78 -4.45 -5.37 19.67
C GLY A 78 -3.13 -4.84 19.11
N ASP A 79 -2.99 -4.87 17.76
CA ASP A 79 -1.88 -4.20 17.08
C ASP A 79 -2.09 -2.67 17.15
N PRO A 80 -1.19 -1.91 17.81
CA PRO A 80 -1.33 -0.46 17.96
C PRO A 80 -1.31 0.30 16.63
N TYR A 81 -0.85 -0.34 15.54
CA TYR A 81 -0.78 0.25 14.21
C TYR A 81 -1.84 -0.28 13.26
N ALA A 82 -2.83 -1.05 13.72
CA ALA A 82 -3.84 -1.67 12.85
C ALA A 82 -4.60 -0.67 11.96
N SER A 83 -4.77 0.58 12.43
CA SER A 83 -5.44 1.66 11.68
C SER A 83 -4.47 2.62 10.98
N LEU A 84 -3.18 2.30 10.93
CA LEU A 84 -2.14 3.10 10.30
C LEU A 84 -1.45 2.28 9.20
N ALA A 85 -1.38 2.84 8.00
CA ALA A 85 -0.67 2.20 6.91
C ALA A 85 0.85 2.21 7.15
N THR A 86 1.50 1.06 7.03
CA THR A 86 2.97 0.96 7.06
C THR A 86 3.60 1.56 5.80
N PRO A 87 4.91 1.84 5.78
CA PRO A 87 5.59 2.31 4.57
C PRO A 87 5.35 1.42 3.35
N ALA A 88 5.40 0.09 3.49
CA ALA A 88 5.13 -0.84 2.38
C ALA A 88 3.65 -0.87 1.93
N GLN A 89 2.73 -0.33 2.74
CA GLN A 89 1.31 -0.20 2.39
C GLN A 89 0.99 1.17 1.79
N ALA A 90 1.65 2.22 2.25
CA ALA A 90 1.33 3.61 1.95
C ALA A 90 2.13 4.22 0.79
N LEU A 91 3.39 3.82 0.63
CA LEU A 91 4.32 4.44 -0.32
C LEU A 91 4.30 3.79 -1.71
N PRO A 92 4.26 2.44 -1.85
CA PRO A 92 4.24 1.83 -3.17
C PRO A 92 3.04 2.23 -4.01
N THR A 93 3.27 2.45 -5.29
CA THR A 93 2.24 2.71 -6.29
C THR A 93 2.17 1.56 -7.27
N SER A 94 1.03 1.38 -7.94
CA SER A 94 1.01 0.60 -9.17
C SER A 94 1.94 1.23 -10.22
N PRO A 95 2.42 0.46 -11.20
CA PRO A 95 3.33 0.97 -12.23
C PRO A 95 2.72 2.15 -12.98
N VAL A 96 3.45 3.25 -13.02
CA VAL A 96 3.06 4.43 -13.82
C VAL A 96 4.04 4.64 -14.98
N THR A 97 5.28 4.20 -14.80
CA THR A 97 6.34 4.35 -15.81
C THR A 97 6.70 3.03 -16.49
N LEU A 98 7.36 3.11 -17.65
CA LEU A 98 7.94 1.94 -18.32
C LEU A 98 8.98 1.23 -17.43
N THR A 99 9.70 2.01 -16.61
CA THR A 99 10.65 1.55 -15.59
C THR A 99 9.97 0.68 -14.54
N ASP A 100 8.80 1.09 -14.06
CA ASP A 100 8.03 0.32 -13.07
C ASP A 100 7.50 -0.99 -13.64
N LEU A 101 7.00 -0.96 -14.89
CA LEU A 101 6.57 -2.15 -15.60
C LEU A 101 7.74 -3.12 -15.80
N ARG A 102 8.94 -2.60 -16.11
CA ARG A 102 10.16 -3.39 -16.20
C ARG A 102 10.48 -4.07 -14.85
N LYS A 103 10.42 -3.33 -13.73
CA LYS A 103 10.64 -3.89 -12.38
C LYS A 103 9.70 -5.06 -12.08
N LEU A 104 8.42 -4.97 -12.45
CA LEU A 104 7.46 -6.06 -12.26
C LEU A 104 7.82 -7.32 -13.07
N VAL A 105 8.24 -7.15 -14.31
CA VAL A 105 8.63 -8.29 -15.16
C VAL A 105 9.92 -8.91 -14.66
N LEU A 106 10.88 -8.10 -14.18
CA LEU A 106 12.13 -8.59 -13.57
C LEU A 106 11.88 -9.43 -12.32
N ASP A 107 10.82 -9.14 -11.57
CA ASP A 107 10.44 -9.86 -10.35
C ASP A 107 9.70 -11.19 -10.64
N VAL A 108 9.62 -11.61 -11.91
CA VAL A 108 9.10 -12.94 -12.30
C VAL A 108 10.25 -13.95 -12.26
N PRO A 109 10.12 -15.08 -11.52
CA PRO A 109 11.15 -16.12 -11.48
C PRO A 109 11.56 -16.59 -12.88
N GLY A 110 12.86 -16.65 -13.13
CA GLY A 110 13.43 -17.05 -14.42
C GLY A 110 13.61 -15.91 -15.43
N VAL A 111 13.11 -14.70 -15.15
CA VAL A 111 13.45 -13.51 -15.93
C VAL A 111 14.83 -13.01 -15.52
N LYS A 112 15.71 -12.82 -16.50
CA LYS A 112 17.02 -12.20 -16.30
C LYS A 112 16.97 -10.69 -16.59
N ASN A 113 16.26 -10.32 -17.64
CA ASN A 113 16.05 -8.93 -18.03
C ASN A 113 14.72 -8.75 -18.78
N ALA A 114 14.27 -7.51 -18.90
CA ALA A 114 13.09 -7.17 -19.70
C ALA A 114 13.18 -5.73 -20.23
N TRP A 115 12.45 -5.46 -21.31
CA TRP A 115 12.33 -4.13 -21.92
C TRP A 115 10.89 -3.84 -22.28
N ILE A 116 10.46 -2.62 -21.99
CA ILE A 116 9.11 -2.12 -22.24
C ILE A 116 9.21 -0.93 -23.19
N ALA A 117 8.45 -0.96 -24.27
CA ALA A 117 8.42 0.11 -25.27
C ALA A 117 6.98 0.51 -25.60
N VAL A 118 6.77 1.80 -25.90
CA VAL A 118 5.50 2.29 -26.44
C VAL A 118 5.40 1.86 -27.90
N VAL A 119 4.22 1.39 -28.30
CA VAL A 119 3.92 1.05 -29.70
C VAL A 119 3.48 2.32 -30.43
N ASP A 120 4.13 2.62 -31.55
CA ASP A 120 3.78 3.72 -32.45
C ASP A 120 3.63 3.18 -33.89
N GLU A 121 2.69 2.25 -34.04
CA GLU A 121 2.37 1.59 -35.30
C GLU A 121 0.91 1.86 -35.63
N ALA A 122 0.58 2.05 -36.92
CA ALA A 122 -0.81 2.29 -37.35
C ALA A 122 -1.68 1.05 -37.10
N GLN A 123 -2.77 1.23 -36.34
CA GLN A 123 -3.67 0.12 -35.94
C GLN A 123 -5.00 0.14 -36.70
N ALA A 124 -5.41 1.29 -37.22
CA ALA A 124 -6.67 1.47 -37.94
C ALA A 124 -6.62 2.67 -38.90
N ARG A 125 -7.67 2.85 -39.69
CA ARG A 125 -7.85 3.99 -40.59
C ARG A 125 -9.17 4.70 -40.30
N PHE A 126 -9.14 6.02 -40.37
CA PHE A 126 -10.32 6.89 -40.26
C PHE A 126 -10.59 7.55 -41.61
N ASP A 127 -11.81 7.39 -42.13
CA ASP A 127 -12.31 8.12 -43.29
C ASP A 127 -13.14 9.33 -42.84
N ALA A 128 -12.65 10.53 -43.11
CA ALA A 128 -13.30 11.77 -42.71
C ALA A 128 -14.54 12.12 -43.55
N ALA A 129 -14.69 11.57 -44.76
CA ALA A 129 -15.85 11.85 -45.62
C ALA A 129 -17.10 11.13 -45.11
N ASP A 130 -16.94 9.86 -44.72
CA ASP A 130 -18.04 9.01 -44.25
C ASP A 130 -18.13 8.95 -42.72
N GLY A 131 -17.09 9.42 -41.99
CA GLY A 131 -17.02 9.33 -40.54
C GLY A 131 -16.90 7.89 -40.05
N GLU A 132 -16.16 7.06 -40.79
CA GLU A 132 -16.06 5.61 -40.55
C GLU A 132 -14.63 5.21 -40.16
N ILE A 133 -14.51 4.20 -39.29
CA ILE A 133 -13.24 3.58 -38.92
C ILE A 133 -13.18 2.18 -39.50
N SER A 134 -12.05 1.83 -40.12
CA SER A 134 -11.81 0.51 -40.71
C SER A 134 -10.49 -0.10 -40.21
N ALA A 135 -10.41 -1.43 -40.24
CA ALA A 135 -9.20 -2.16 -39.90
C ALA A 135 -8.03 -1.80 -40.84
N MET A 136 -6.80 -1.87 -40.33
CA MET A 136 -5.61 -1.55 -41.12
C MET A 136 -5.26 -2.69 -42.07
N ALA A 137 -5.78 -2.65 -43.30
CA ALA A 137 -5.49 -3.61 -44.36
C ALA A 137 -4.38 -3.13 -45.30
N GLY A 138 -3.30 -3.90 -45.45
CA GLY A 138 -2.16 -3.63 -46.32
C GLY A 138 -0.94 -2.99 -45.62
N ALA A 139 0.08 -2.62 -46.38
CA ALA A 139 1.30 -2.01 -45.82
C ALA A 139 1.02 -0.58 -45.28
N PRO A 140 1.68 -0.16 -44.18
CA PRO A 140 1.60 1.21 -43.66
C PRO A 140 1.97 2.25 -44.73
N GLY A 141 1.29 3.39 -44.75
CA GLY A 141 1.53 4.48 -45.69
C GLY A 141 0.89 4.32 -47.09
N ALA A 142 0.14 3.24 -47.34
CA ALA A 142 -0.54 2.99 -48.62
C ALA A 142 -1.89 3.75 -48.77
N SER A 143 -1.99 5.00 -48.32
CA SER A 143 -3.25 5.77 -48.47
C SER A 143 -3.45 6.27 -49.89
N ALA A 144 -4.57 5.90 -50.52
CA ALA A 144 -4.94 6.29 -51.88
C ALA A 144 -5.92 7.50 -51.94
N SER A 145 -6.47 7.95 -50.81
CA SER A 145 -7.46 9.03 -50.73
C SER A 145 -7.05 10.11 -49.72
N PRO A 146 -7.19 11.41 -50.03
CA PRO A 146 -6.84 12.51 -49.11
C PRO A 146 -7.71 12.57 -47.85
N ASN A 147 -8.86 11.89 -47.82
CA ASN A 147 -9.78 11.87 -46.68
C ASN A 147 -9.48 10.75 -45.67
N VAL A 148 -8.57 9.83 -46.00
CA VAL A 148 -8.24 8.66 -45.18
C VAL A 148 -6.93 8.90 -44.43
N SER A 149 -7.00 8.78 -43.10
CA SER A 149 -5.86 8.96 -42.22
C SER A 149 -5.61 7.75 -41.33
N GLU A 150 -4.35 7.48 -41.00
CA GLU A 150 -3.97 6.39 -40.09
C GLU A 150 -4.23 6.78 -38.64
N ILE A 151 -4.62 5.80 -37.83
CA ILE A 151 -4.81 5.92 -36.38
C ILE A 151 -3.65 5.20 -35.69
N HIS A 152 -2.83 5.97 -34.99
CA HIS A 152 -1.75 5.47 -34.14
C HIS A 152 -2.25 5.48 -32.70
N LEU A 153 -2.59 4.31 -32.17
CA LEU A 153 -3.19 4.19 -30.85
C LEU A 153 -2.16 4.49 -29.76
N ARG A 154 -2.50 5.41 -28.86
CA ARG A 154 -1.69 5.71 -27.67
C ARG A 154 -2.13 4.83 -26.51
N GLY A 155 -1.17 4.45 -25.66
CA GLY A 155 -1.41 3.57 -24.51
C GLY A 155 -1.13 2.09 -24.80
N LEU A 156 -0.65 1.73 -25.99
CA LEU A 156 -0.22 0.37 -26.30
C LEU A 156 1.26 0.16 -25.99
N LEU A 157 1.56 -0.96 -25.34
CA LEU A 157 2.90 -1.32 -24.89
C LEU A 157 3.36 -2.66 -25.45
N ARG A 158 4.65 -2.76 -25.74
CA ARG A 158 5.36 -3.98 -26.14
C ARG A 158 6.32 -4.40 -25.04
N VAL A 159 6.29 -5.68 -24.66
CA VAL A 159 7.13 -6.26 -23.61
C VAL A 159 8.02 -7.33 -24.22
N GLN A 160 9.33 -7.19 -24.00
CA GLN A 160 10.34 -8.14 -24.43
C GLN A 160 11.07 -8.69 -23.20
N ILE A 161 11.11 -10.02 -23.07
CA ILE A 161 11.63 -10.70 -21.89
C ILE A 161 12.86 -11.52 -22.27
N GLU A 162 13.96 -11.30 -21.57
CA GLU A 162 15.11 -12.20 -21.58
C GLU A 162 14.98 -13.22 -20.45
N LYS A 163 14.89 -14.50 -20.83
CA LYS A 163 14.91 -15.64 -19.90
C LYS A 163 16.33 -15.93 -19.42
N SER A 164 16.49 -16.27 -18.14
CA SER A 164 17.74 -16.82 -17.60
C SER A 164 18.07 -18.19 -18.19
N SER A 165 19.34 -18.40 -18.59
CA SER A 165 19.85 -19.72 -19.00
C SER A 165 20.19 -20.63 -17.82
N LEU A 166 20.23 -20.09 -16.60
CA LEU A 166 20.67 -20.81 -15.40
C LEU A 166 19.56 -21.65 -14.78
N VAL A 167 18.31 -21.33 -15.10
CA VAL A 167 17.13 -22.04 -14.59
C VAL A 167 16.36 -22.58 -15.80
N ASP A 168 16.10 -23.89 -15.78
CA ASP A 168 15.34 -24.56 -16.83
C ASP A 168 13.84 -24.34 -16.62
N ILE A 169 13.36 -23.13 -16.95
CA ILE A 169 11.95 -22.74 -16.89
C ILE A 169 11.43 -22.59 -18.31
N ASP A 170 10.29 -23.19 -18.62
CA ASP A 170 9.62 -23.03 -19.91
C ASP A 170 9.34 -21.54 -20.22
N GLY A 171 9.69 -21.10 -21.44
CA GLY A 171 9.45 -19.72 -21.86
C GLY A 171 7.96 -19.37 -21.89
N GLY A 172 7.09 -20.34 -22.17
CA GLY A 172 5.64 -20.17 -22.11
C GLY A 172 5.14 -19.93 -20.68
N LEU A 173 5.71 -20.59 -19.67
CA LEU A 173 5.44 -20.28 -18.25
C LEU A 173 5.86 -18.86 -17.88
N ILE A 174 7.06 -18.43 -18.28
CA ILE A 174 7.55 -17.06 -18.03
C ILE A 174 6.61 -16.03 -18.66
N ARG A 175 6.25 -16.22 -19.95
CA ARG A 175 5.30 -15.34 -20.65
C ARG A 175 3.98 -15.25 -19.89
N ARG A 176 3.39 -16.38 -19.50
CA ARG A 176 2.11 -16.43 -18.78
C ARG A 176 2.17 -15.69 -17.45
N GLU A 177 3.21 -15.92 -16.66
CA GLU A 177 3.34 -15.30 -15.34
C GLU A 177 3.61 -13.79 -15.44
N ALA A 178 4.49 -13.38 -16.35
CA ALA A 178 4.71 -11.96 -16.64
C ALA A 178 3.41 -11.27 -17.08
N THR A 179 2.62 -11.89 -17.96
CA THR A 179 1.33 -11.33 -18.39
C THR A 179 0.36 -11.19 -17.22
N ARG A 180 0.18 -12.23 -16.40
CA ARG A 180 -0.71 -12.15 -15.21
C ARG A 180 -0.32 -11.01 -14.30
N ARG A 181 0.98 -10.88 -14.02
CA ARG A 181 1.51 -9.86 -13.13
C ARG A 181 1.30 -8.45 -13.68
N LEU A 182 1.55 -8.26 -14.97
CA LEU A 182 1.33 -6.99 -15.68
C LEU A 182 -0.15 -6.60 -15.73
N LEU A 183 -1.05 -7.55 -16.01
CA LEU A 183 -2.49 -7.27 -16.14
C LEU A 183 -3.16 -6.95 -14.81
N ARG A 184 -2.68 -7.55 -13.71
CA ARG A 184 -3.14 -7.21 -12.34
C ARG A 184 -2.93 -5.74 -11.96
N CYS A 185 -2.04 -5.03 -12.65
CA CYS A 185 -1.71 -3.63 -12.39
C CYS A 185 -1.63 -2.81 -13.67
N ARG A 186 -2.37 -3.21 -14.71
CA ARG A 186 -2.43 -2.51 -15.98
C ARG A 186 -2.89 -1.07 -15.78
N GLY A 187 -2.24 -0.11 -16.44
CA GLY A 187 -2.67 1.28 -16.42
C GLY A 187 -4.04 1.47 -17.06
N LEU A 188 -4.83 2.40 -16.53
CA LEU A 188 -6.11 2.81 -17.10
C LEU A 188 -5.90 3.36 -18.52
N CYS A 189 -6.72 2.89 -19.46
CA CYS A 189 -6.61 3.22 -20.89
C CYS A 189 -5.26 2.83 -21.52
N GLN A 190 -4.54 1.88 -20.92
CA GLN A 190 -3.35 1.25 -21.50
C GLN A 190 -3.57 -0.25 -21.70
N ASP A 191 -2.89 -0.86 -22.68
CA ASP A 191 -2.91 -2.30 -22.87
C ASP A 191 -1.62 -2.82 -23.50
N PHE A 192 -1.41 -4.13 -23.44
CA PHE A 192 -0.24 -4.79 -24.00
C PHE A 192 -0.55 -5.37 -25.38
N GLU A 193 0.13 -4.83 -26.40
CA GLU A 193 0.05 -5.29 -27.78
C GLU A 193 0.74 -6.66 -27.92
N SER A 194 1.95 -6.79 -27.37
CA SER A 194 2.66 -8.07 -27.37
C SER A 194 3.56 -8.23 -26.14
N ILE A 195 3.61 -9.48 -25.66
CA ILE A 195 4.48 -9.92 -24.56
C ILE A 195 5.23 -11.15 -25.07
N GLN A 196 6.53 -11.01 -25.33
CA GLN A 196 7.36 -12.01 -25.98
C GLN A 196 8.61 -12.35 -25.17
N VAL A 197 8.92 -13.64 -25.07
CA VAL A 197 10.23 -14.11 -24.60
C VAL A 197 11.16 -14.18 -25.80
N LEU A 198 12.28 -13.46 -25.74
CA LEU A 198 13.25 -13.36 -26.83
C LEU A 198 14.06 -14.66 -26.96
N GLU A 199 14.47 -14.96 -28.19
CA GLU A 199 15.35 -16.10 -28.47
C GLU A 199 16.82 -15.77 -28.18
N ASP A 200 17.61 -16.79 -27.91
CA ASP A 200 19.05 -16.66 -27.73
C ASP A 200 19.76 -16.56 -29.09
N GLN A 201 20.62 -15.54 -29.25
CA GLN A 201 21.62 -15.47 -30.31
C GLN A 201 22.97 -15.92 -29.75
N PRO A 202 23.42 -17.15 -30.03
CA PRO A 202 24.64 -17.69 -29.44
C PRO A 202 25.88 -16.96 -29.99
N ILE A 203 26.64 -16.35 -29.08
CA ILE A 203 27.91 -15.70 -29.34
C ILE A 203 29.02 -16.66 -28.94
N ARG A 204 29.80 -17.08 -29.94
CA ARG A 204 30.96 -17.95 -29.79
C ARG A 204 32.23 -17.12 -29.90
N LEU A 205 33.17 -17.35 -29.00
CA LEU A 205 34.41 -16.57 -28.91
C LEU A 205 35.61 -17.51 -28.86
N ALA A 206 36.72 -17.06 -29.43
CA ALA A 206 38.02 -17.62 -29.16
C ALA A 206 38.95 -16.52 -28.66
N ALA A 207 39.58 -16.78 -27.51
CA ALA A 207 40.40 -15.81 -26.80
C ALA A 207 41.65 -16.46 -26.20
N THR A 208 42.78 -15.76 -26.28
CA THR A 208 44.00 -16.13 -25.55
C THR A 208 44.37 -15.01 -24.59
N LEU A 209 44.42 -15.33 -23.30
CA LEU A 209 44.57 -14.37 -22.21
C LEU A 209 45.89 -14.64 -21.49
N GLU A 210 46.76 -13.64 -21.40
CA GLU A 210 47.96 -13.69 -20.55
C GLU A 210 47.56 -13.36 -19.11
N ILE A 211 47.96 -14.22 -18.18
CA ILE A 211 47.66 -14.07 -16.75
C ILE A 211 48.93 -13.86 -15.94
N GLY A 212 48.80 -13.09 -14.87
CA GLY A 212 49.89 -12.85 -13.93
C GLY A 212 50.09 -13.97 -12.92
N ALA A 213 50.69 -13.63 -11.78
CA ALA A 213 50.74 -14.54 -10.63
C ALA A 213 49.37 -14.59 -9.95
N VAL A 214 48.61 -15.66 -10.19
CA VAL A 214 47.31 -15.89 -9.54
C VAL A 214 47.34 -17.13 -8.66
N ALA A 215 46.64 -17.06 -7.52
CA ALA A 215 46.57 -18.16 -6.56
C ALA A 215 45.68 -19.32 -7.05
N ASP A 216 44.63 -19.01 -7.81
CA ASP A 216 43.69 -19.99 -8.35
C ASP A 216 43.28 -19.63 -9.79
N ALA A 217 43.81 -20.40 -10.75
CA ALA A 217 43.50 -20.25 -12.17
C ALA A 217 42.07 -20.72 -12.52
N THR A 218 41.50 -21.65 -11.75
CA THR A 218 40.13 -22.14 -11.93
C THR A 218 39.13 -21.04 -11.62
N ALA A 219 39.30 -20.37 -10.48
CA ALA A 219 38.49 -19.22 -10.09
C ALA A 219 38.66 -18.04 -11.06
N LEU A 220 39.88 -17.80 -11.55
CA LEU A 220 40.11 -16.77 -12.57
C LEU A 220 39.34 -17.08 -13.86
N LEU A 221 39.41 -18.31 -14.36
CA LEU A 221 38.71 -18.71 -15.59
C LEU A 221 37.19 -18.61 -15.43
N ALA A 222 36.64 -18.96 -14.27
CA ALA A 222 35.22 -18.76 -13.97
C ALA A 222 34.82 -17.28 -13.98
N ARG A 223 35.65 -16.38 -13.40
CA ARG A 223 35.44 -14.92 -13.47
C ARG A 223 35.53 -14.38 -14.89
N VAL A 224 36.41 -14.94 -15.73
CA VAL A 224 36.47 -14.62 -17.16
C VAL A 224 35.16 -14.97 -17.87
N TYR A 225 34.62 -16.17 -17.64
CA TYR A 225 33.33 -16.56 -18.19
C TYR A 225 32.21 -15.63 -17.73
N GLN A 226 32.20 -15.26 -16.45
CA GLN A 226 31.26 -14.31 -15.90
C GLN A 226 31.38 -12.92 -16.54
N ALA A 227 32.61 -12.40 -16.71
CA ALA A 227 32.83 -11.09 -17.32
C ALA A 227 32.33 -11.03 -18.78
N ILE A 228 32.58 -12.09 -19.57
CA ILE A 228 32.04 -12.21 -20.93
C ILE A 228 30.51 -12.26 -20.90
N ALA A 229 29.94 -13.13 -20.07
CA ALA A 229 28.49 -13.31 -19.98
C ALA A 229 27.78 -12.03 -19.52
N SER A 230 28.31 -11.34 -18.51
CA SER A 230 27.78 -10.06 -17.99
C SER A 230 27.93 -8.92 -18.98
N TYR A 231 28.98 -8.89 -19.80
CA TYR A 231 29.10 -7.89 -20.87
C TYR A 231 28.03 -8.08 -21.95
N LEU A 232 27.82 -9.33 -22.40
CA LEU A 232 26.84 -9.66 -23.44
C LEU A 232 25.40 -9.46 -22.95
N SER A 233 25.11 -9.99 -21.76
CA SER A 233 23.78 -9.99 -21.16
C SER A 233 23.92 -9.63 -19.67
N PRO A 234 23.87 -8.33 -19.34
CA PRO A 234 23.95 -7.86 -17.96
C PRO A 234 22.66 -8.18 -17.18
N THR A 235 22.82 -8.48 -15.88
CA THR A 235 21.71 -8.76 -14.94
C THR A 235 21.41 -7.52 -14.12
N VAL A 236 20.13 -7.30 -13.81
CA VAL A 236 19.71 -6.25 -12.86
C VAL A 236 19.78 -6.81 -11.43
N PRO A 237 20.54 -6.18 -10.51
CA PRO A 237 20.66 -6.67 -9.15
C PRO A 237 19.40 -6.38 -8.32
N PHE A 238 19.12 -7.27 -7.38
CA PHE A 238 18.14 -7.07 -6.31
C PHE A 238 18.88 -6.87 -4.99
N HIS A 239 18.33 -6.01 -4.14
CA HIS A 239 18.88 -5.66 -2.84
C HIS A 239 17.84 -5.89 -1.75
N SER A 240 18.29 -6.24 -0.55
CA SER A 240 17.46 -6.22 0.64
C SER A 240 17.16 -4.79 1.09
N LEU A 241 16.12 -4.62 1.90
CA LEU A 241 15.79 -3.33 2.52
C LEU A 241 16.96 -2.78 3.36
N ALA A 242 17.64 -3.66 4.10
CA ALA A 242 18.78 -3.29 4.93
C ALA A 242 19.96 -2.76 4.10
N GLU A 243 20.26 -3.39 2.96
CA GLU A 243 21.31 -2.93 2.05
C GLU A 243 20.95 -1.59 1.40
N MET A 244 19.68 -1.39 1.00
CA MET A 244 19.22 -0.11 0.45
C MET A 244 19.38 1.03 1.47
N LEU A 245 19.01 0.78 2.74
CA LEU A 245 19.20 1.75 3.83
C LEU A 245 20.68 2.00 4.13
N ALA A 246 21.51 0.96 4.14
CA ALA A 246 22.96 1.08 4.36
C ALA A 246 23.66 1.89 3.25
N ARG A 247 23.12 1.88 2.03
CA ARG A 247 23.55 2.74 0.91
C ARG A 247 23.06 4.19 1.03
N GLY A 248 22.28 4.52 2.05
CA GLY A 248 21.79 5.87 2.31
C GLY A 248 20.56 6.27 1.49
N ARG A 249 19.88 5.30 0.84
CA ARG A 249 18.62 5.55 0.13
C ARG A 249 17.52 5.91 1.14
N ARG A 250 16.68 6.88 0.80
CA ARG A 250 15.57 7.30 1.66
C ARG A 250 14.41 6.29 1.55
N VAL A 251 13.61 6.19 2.61
CA VAL A 251 12.46 5.27 2.65
C VAL A 251 11.50 5.51 1.48
N ASP A 252 11.18 6.77 1.18
CA ASP A 252 10.32 7.10 0.04
C ASP A 252 10.94 6.73 -1.31
N GLU A 253 12.27 6.78 -1.46
CA GLU A 253 12.95 6.35 -2.69
C GLU A 253 12.99 4.82 -2.84
N ILE A 254 13.10 4.10 -1.71
CA ILE A 254 13.16 2.63 -1.70
C ILE A 254 11.81 2.04 -2.08
N PHE A 255 10.72 2.61 -1.54
CA PHE A 255 9.35 2.14 -1.80
C PHE A 255 8.69 2.78 -3.03
N GLU A 256 9.44 3.56 -3.83
CA GLU A 256 8.94 4.16 -5.06
C GLU A 256 8.65 3.09 -6.12
N GLY A 257 7.42 3.14 -6.67
CA GLY A 257 6.94 2.21 -7.68
C GLY A 257 6.29 0.95 -7.08
N PRO A 258 6.24 -0.15 -7.86
CA PRO A 258 5.45 -1.33 -7.50
C PRO A 258 6.13 -2.18 -6.42
N PRO A 259 5.33 -2.81 -5.52
CA PRO A 259 5.88 -3.75 -4.55
C PRO A 259 6.40 -5.02 -5.25
N LEU A 260 7.61 -5.43 -4.87
CA LEU A 260 8.32 -6.58 -5.41
C LEU A 260 8.46 -7.70 -4.34
N GLU A 261 8.65 -8.93 -4.79
CA GLU A 261 8.75 -10.13 -3.94
C GLU A 261 10.20 -10.54 -3.67
N HIS A 262 11.12 -10.27 -4.60
CA HIS A 262 12.52 -10.71 -4.53
C HIS A 262 13.49 -9.63 -4.05
N GLY A 263 12.98 -8.54 -3.47
CA GLY A 263 13.78 -7.43 -2.96
C GLY A 263 13.50 -6.11 -3.67
N PHE A 264 14.43 -5.19 -3.56
CA PHE A 264 14.35 -3.84 -4.11
C PHE A 264 15.33 -3.69 -5.28
N ILE A 265 14.90 -2.98 -6.31
CA ILE A 265 15.73 -2.68 -7.49
C ILE A 265 16.07 -1.20 -7.46
N ASP A 266 17.37 -0.89 -7.45
CA ASP A 266 17.84 0.48 -7.61
C ASP A 266 17.58 0.95 -9.05
N THR A 267 16.77 1.99 -9.19
CA THR A 267 16.40 2.55 -10.50
C THR A 267 17.62 3.03 -11.29
N GLU A 268 18.64 3.58 -10.61
CA GLU A 268 19.85 4.09 -11.27
C GLU A 268 20.67 2.93 -11.85
N GLU A 269 20.89 1.88 -11.05
CA GLU A 269 21.60 0.67 -11.51
C GLU A 269 20.85 -0.01 -12.66
N MET A 270 19.53 -0.14 -12.56
CA MET A 270 18.71 -0.74 -13.62
C MET A 270 18.74 0.07 -14.92
N SER A 271 18.78 1.40 -14.83
CA SER A 271 18.83 2.28 -16.02
C SER A 271 20.12 2.12 -16.83
N ALA A 272 21.23 1.77 -16.17
CA ALA A 272 22.51 1.49 -16.83
C ALA A 272 22.53 0.15 -17.58
N VAL A 273 21.55 -0.72 -17.33
CA VAL A 273 21.43 -2.05 -17.94
C VAL A 273 20.58 -1.95 -19.21
N GLU A 274 21.24 -1.79 -20.36
CA GLU A 274 20.59 -1.73 -21.68
C GLU A 274 20.69 -3.04 -22.48
N ARG A 275 19.73 -3.25 -23.38
CA ARG A 275 19.79 -4.33 -24.37
C ARG A 275 20.90 -4.04 -25.37
N ARG A 276 21.78 -5.01 -25.58
CA ARG A 276 22.81 -4.90 -26.63
C ARG A 276 22.19 -5.23 -28.00
N SER A 277 22.14 -4.25 -28.88
CA SER A 277 21.82 -4.43 -30.31
C SER A 277 23.02 -4.84 -31.15
N SER A 278 24.24 -4.70 -30.61
CA SER A 278 25.48 -5.16 -31.24
C SER A 278 26.55 -5.45 -30.19
N VAL A 279 27.51 -6.30 -30.56
CA VAL A 279 28.61 -6.79 -29.73
C VAL A 279 29.93 -6.39 -30.37
N ARG A 280 30.83 -5.73 -29.63
CA ARG A 280 32.14 -5.26 -30.12
C ARG A 280 33.29 -5.98 -29.43
N ILE A 281 34.29 -6.41 -30.22
CA ILE A 281 35.51 -7.04 -29.70
C ILE A 281 36.28 -6.09 -28.77
N SER A 282 36.36 -4.79 -29.10
CA SER A 282 37.04 -3.78 -28.27
C SER A 282 36.49 -3.67 -26.86
N ASP A 283 35.17 -3.80 -26.72
CA ASP A 283 34.49 -3.66 -25.44
C ASP A 283 34.62 -4.94 -24.61
N LEU A 284 34.59 -6.10 -25.27
CA LEU A 284 34.96 -7.38 -24.64
C LEU A 284 36.40 -7.38 -24.13
N ILE A 285 37.35 -6.83 -24.90
CA ILE A 285 38.74 -6.67 -24.44
C ILE A 285 38.77 -5.83 -23.17
N ARG A 286 38.05 -4.69 -23.15
CA ARG A 286 37.96 -3.83 -21.96
C ARG A 286 37.36 -4.58 -20.76
N ALA A 287 36.27 -5.33 -20.97
CA ALA A 287 35.63 -6.11 -19.92
C ALA A 287 36.56 -7.19 -19.36
N LEU A 288 37.32 -7.88 -20.23
CA LEU A 288 38.30 -8.88 -19.84
C LEU A 288 39.48 -8.26 -19.09
N MET A 289 40.05 -7.16 -19.60
CA MET A 289 41.17 -6.45 -18.94
C MET A 289 40.80 -5.91 -17.54
N ALA A 290 39.52 -5.72 -17.24
CA ALA A 290 39.06 -5.34 -15.90
C ALA A 290 39.07 -6.51 -14.88
N VAL A 291 39.19 -7.76 -15.34
CA VAL A 291 39.25 -8.93 -14.46
C VAL A 291 40.61 -9.01 -13.79
N HIS A 292 40.63 -8.90 -12.46
CA HIS A 292 41.86 -9.00 -11.67
C HIS A 292 42.58 -10.35 -11.91
N GLY A 293 43.83 -10.26 -12.34
CA GLY A 293 44.69 -11.41 -12.69
C GLY A 293 45.02 -11.54 -14.17
N ILE A 294 44.32 -10.80 -15.06
CA ILE A 294 44.64 -10.73 -16.49
C ILE A 294 45.64 -9.60 -16.74
N GLU A 295 46.75 -9.92 -17.39
CA GLU A 295 47.79 -8.95 -17.76
C GLU A 295 47.61 -8.44 -19.19
N ALA A 296 47.16 -9.30 -20.11
CA ALA A 296 46.91 -8.92 -21.51
C ALA A 296 45.89 -9.84 -22.21
N VAL A 297 45.14 -9.29 -23.16
CA VAL A 297 44.37 -10.07 -24.14
C VAL A 297 45.21 -10.20 -25.42
N LYS A 298 45.85 -11.37 -25.64
CA LYS A 298 46.72 -11.59 -26.81
C LYS A 298 45.95 -11.71 -28.12
N SER A 299 44.79 -12.35 -28.06
CA SER A 299 43.89 -12.50 -29.20
C SER A 299 42.44 -12.64 -28.71
N LEU A 300 41.50 -12.07 -29.47
CA LEU A 300 40.07 -12.23 -29.26
C LEU A 300 39.33 -12.09 -30.61
N HIS A 301 38.49 -13.05 -30.95
CA HIS A 301 37.69 -13.02 -32.18
C HIS A 301 36.38 -13.79 -32.01
N PHE A 302 35.37 -13.40 -32.80
CA PHE A 302 34.12 -14.16 -32.92
C PHE A 302 34.34 -15.44 -33.73
N LEU A 303 33.56 -16.49 -33.44
CA LEU A 303 33.57 -17.74 -34.18
C LEU A 303 32.26 -17.91 -34.99
N GLY A 304 32.40 -18.03 -36.30
CA GLY A 304 31.33 -18.37 -37.25
C GLY A 304 31.27 -19.87 -37.55
N ALA A 305 30.39 -20.26 -38.48
CA ALA A 305 30.25 -21.66 -38.91
C ALA A 305 31.51 -22.20 -39.64
N GLY A 306 32.34 -21.31 -40.21
CA GLY A 306 33.56 -21.66 -40.94
C GLY A 306 34.87 -21.28 -40.25
N GLY A 307 34.85 -20.97 -38.94
CA GLY A 307 36.02 -20.54 -38.17
C GLY A 307 36.00 -19.07 -37.73
N PRO A 308 37.16 -18.46 -37.43
CA PRO A 308 37.24 -17.12 -36.87
C PRO A 308 36.78 -16.05 -37.86
N LEU A 309 35.87 -15.17 -37.41
CA LEU A 309 35.40 -14.03 -38.18
C LEU A 309 36.42 -12.90 -38.12
N ARG A 310 36.56 -12.16 -39.22
CA ARG A 310 37.40 -10.95 -39.28
C ARG A 310 36.66 -9.70 -38.78
N ASP A 311 35.36 -9.80 -38.58
CA ASP A 311 34.52 -8.69 -38.16
C ASP A 311 34.73 -8.38 -36.67
N TRP A 312 34.85 -7.10 -36.35
CA TRP A 312 35.04 -6.59 -34.99
C TRP A 312 33.73 -6.24 -34.30
N LEU A 313 32.62 -6.30 -35.06
CA LEU A 313 31.27 -5.96 -34.67
C LEU A 313 30.34 -7.07 -35.14
N LEU A 314 29.45 -7.51 -34.26
CA LEU A 314 28.40 -8.47 -34.57
C LEU A 314 27.04 -7.88 -34.18
N SER A 315 26.12 -7.78 -35.14
CA SER A 315 24.76 -7.27 -34.91
C SER A 315 23.88 -8.34 -34.26
N VAL A 316 22.96 -7.91 -33.39
CA VAL A 316 21.97 -8.76 -32.75
C VAL A 316 20.61 -8.53 -33.41
N ASP A 317 19.94 -9.62 -33.78
CA ASP A 317 18.62 -9.55 -34.41
C ASP A 317 17.57 -8.96 -33.46
N GLU A 318 16.58 -8.23 -34.00
CA GLU A 318 15.58 -7.48 -33.22
C GLU A 318 14.74 -8.37 -32.27
N GLY A 319 14.57 -9.65 -32.60
CA GLY A 319 13.88 -10.65 -31.77
C GLY A 319 14.78 -11.46 -30.83
N ARG A 320 16.07 -11.13 -30.71
CA ARG A 320 17.07 -11.96 -30.03
C ARG A 320 17.93 -11.23 -28.99
N VAL A 321 18.52 -11.99 -28.08
CA VAL A 321 19.49 -11.50 -27.09
C VAL A 321 20.85 -12.19 -27.27
N PRO A 322 21.98 -11.47 -27.20
CA PRO A 322 23.28 -12.11 -27.34
C PRO A 322 23.59 -12.95 -26.11
N ARG A 323 23.92 -14.23 -26.33
CA ARG A 323 24.21 -15.17 -25.24
C ARG A 323 25.59 -15.76 -25.37
N PHE A 324 26.36 -15.78 -24.29
CA PHE A 324 27.66 -16.45 -24.30
C PHE A 324 27.47 -17.96 -24.47
N ASN A 325 27.89 -18.50 -25.61
CA ASN A 325 27.93 -19.94 -25.82
C ASN A 325 29.28 -20.49 -25.32
N LEU A 326 29.29 -20.88 -24.04
CA LEU A 326 30.50 -21.39 -23.38
C LEU A 326 30.94 -22.77 -23.91
N GLN A 327 30.02 -23.58 -24.44
CA GLN A 327 30.33 -24.93 -24.92
C GLN A 327 31.15 -24.88 -26.21
N ASP A 328 30.78 -23.96 -27.11
CA ASP A 328 31.41 -23.79 -28.44
C ASP A 328 32.43 -22.63 -28.49
N SER A 329 32.88 -22.15 -27.33
CA SER A 329 33.91 -21.12 -27.21
C SER A 329 35.24 -21.70 -26.73
N ASP A 330 36.35 -21.14 -27.22
CA ASP A 330 37.72 -21.55 -26.87
C ASP A 330 38.46 -20.41 -26.16
N ILE A 331 38.38 -20.42 -24.82
CA ILE A 331 39.02 -19.43 -23.97
C ILE A 331 40.24 -20.07 -23.29
N ARG A 332 41.42 -19.54 -23.61
CA ARG A 332 42.72 -20.09 -23.18
C ARG A 332 43.41 -19.13 -22.22
N LEU A 333 44.03 -19.69 -21.18
CA LEU A 333 44.86 -18.93 -20.24
C LEU A 333 46.32 -19.32 -20.46
N GLU A 334 47.18 -18.32 -20.61
CA GLU A 334 48.61 -18.48 -20.75
C GLU A 334 49.35 -17.71 -19.66
N ARG A 335 50.47 -18.27 -19.22
CA ARG A 335 51.42 -17.58 -18.35
C ARG A 335 52.82 -17.80 -18.88
N ARG A 336 53.51 -16.71 -19.25
CA ARG A 336 54.83 -16.73 -19.91
C ARG A 336 54.85 -17.65 -21.14
N GLY A 337 53.75 -17.66 -21.89
CA GLY A 337 53.57 -18.51 -23.08
C GLY A 337 53.27 -19.99 -22.80
N LEU A 338 53.16 -20.41 -21.53
CA LEU A 338 52.71 -21.76 -21.16
C LEU A 338 51.20 -21.77 -20.97
N ARG A 339 50.51 -22.72 -21.60
CA ARG A 339 49.07 -22.91 -21.44
C ARG A 339 48.77 -23.50 -20.07
N VAL A 340 47.98 -22.79 -19.27
CA VAL A 340 47.69 -23.13 -17.86
C VAL A 340 46.22 -23.45 -17.59
N ASP A 341 45.34 -23.38 -18.61
CA ASP A 341 43.93 -23.77 -18.49
C ASP A 341 43.66 -25.27 -18.67
N GLN A 342 44.67 -26.06 -19.06
CA GLN A 342 44.49 -27.50 -19.27
C GLN A 342 44.14 -28.21 -17.95
N GLY A 343 43.04 -28.97 -17.96
CA GLY A 343 42.55 -29.73 -16.79
C GLY A 343 41.65 -28.96 -15.83
N ILE A 344 41.62 -27.62 -15.87
CA ILE A 344 40.79 -26.80 -14.96
C ILE A 344 39.45 -26.36 -15.56
N GLN A 345 39.27 -26.47 -16.88
CA GLN A 345 38.08 -25.97 -17.59
C GLN A 345 36.76 -26.53 -17.05
N ALA A 346 36.71 -27.83 -16.74
CA ALA A 346 35.50 -28.45 -16.20
C ALA A 346 35.14 -27.91 -14.80
N ALA A 347 36.15 -27.69 -13.95
CA ALA A 347 35.95 -27.10 -12.63
C ALA A 347 35.55 -25.62 -12.73
N ALA A 348 36.16 -24.85 -13.64
CA ALA A 348 35.81 -23.46 -13.88
C ALA A 348 34.36 -23.29 -14.40
N ARG A 349 33.90 -24.20 -15.28
CA ARG A 349 32.52 -24.24 -15.76
C ARG A 349 31.52 -24.49 -14.63
N ARG A 350 31.85 -25.40 -13.69
CA ARG A 350 31.00 -25.67 -12.50
C ARG A 350 30.93 -24.46 -11.59
N LEU A 351 32.08 -23.87 -11.28
CA LEU A 351 32.14 -22.66 -10.44
C LEU A 351 31.37 -21.49 -11.07
N TYR A 352 31.48 -21.29 -12.39
CA TYR A 352 30.67 -20.30 -13.10
C TYR A 352 29.16 -20.54 -12.95
N ALA A 353 28.71 -21.80 -13.07
CA ALA A 353 27.30 -22.15 -12.88
C ALA A 353 26.84 -21.92 -11.42
N GLU A 354 27.66 -22.30 -10.44
CA GLU A 354 27.39 -22.08 -9.00
C GLU A 354 27.26 -20.58 -8.66
N LEU A 355 28.19 -19.75 -9.17
CA LEU A 355 28.15 -18.30 -8.98
C LEU A 355 26.90 -17.68 -9.62
N GLY A 356 26.47 -18.18 -10.78
CA GLY A 356 25.24 -17.74 -11.43
C GLY A 356 24.00 -18.09 -10.63
N LEU A 357 23.91 -19.31 -10.09
CA LEU A 357 22.79 -19.75 -9.26
C LEU A 357 22.72 -18.97 -7.94
N ALA A 358 23.86 -18.73 -7.29
CA ALA A 358 23.93 -17.96 -6.05
C ALA A 358 23.54 -16.48 -6.24
N ALA A 359 23.73 -15.92 -7.45
CA ALA A 359 23.35 -14.56 -7.79
C ALA A 359 21.88 -14.42 -8.25
N SER A 360 21.13 -15.53 -8.35
CA SER A 360 19.72 -15.48 -8.74
C SER A 360 18.88 -14.93 -7.57
N PRO A 361 18.01 -13.94 -7.81
CA PRO A 361 17.24 -13.33 -6.74
C PRO A 361 16.24 -14.34 -6.15
N ALA A 362 16.21 -14.43 -4.82
CA ALA A 362 15.28 -15.28 -4.08
C ALA A 362 14.18 -14.40 -3.45
N PRO A 363 12.94 -14.91 -3.29
CA PRO A 363 11.91 -14.21 -2.55
C PRO A 363 12.38 -13.89 -1.14
N ILE A 364 12.21 -12.63 -0.71
CA ILE A 364 12.55 -12.22 0.66
C ILE A 364 11.32 -12.31 1.57
N ALA A 365 11.56 -12.53 2.86
CA ALA A 365 10.49 -12.66 3.84
C ALA A 365 9.65 -11.37 3.91
N ALA A 366 8.35 -11.49 4.21
CA ALA A 366 7.47 -10.33 4.31
C ALA A 366 7.95 -9.29 5.34
N ALA A 367 8.61 -9.73 6.43
CA ALA A 367 9.18 -8.86 7.44
C ALA A 367 10.38 -8.03 6.94
N GLU A 368 11.09 -8.52 5.91
CA GLU A 368 12.24 -7.82 5.31
C GLU A 368 11.81 -6.86 4.18
N ARG A 369 10.52 -6.87 3.82
CA ARG A 369 9.92 -6.00 2.79
C ARG A 369 9.27 -4.74 3.37
N ASP A 370 9.28 -4.57 4.68
CA ASP A 370 8.54 -3.48 5.32
C ASP A 370 9.31 -2.90 6.52
N LEU A 371 9.04 -1.64 6.83
CA LEU A 371 9.54 -0.98 8.02
C LEU A 371 8.42 -0.91 9.06
N ARG A 372 8.46 -1.84 10.01
CA ARG A 372 7.49 -1.86 11.10
C ARG A 372 8.07 -1.18 12.34
N PRO A 373 7.31 -0.25 12.95
CA PRO A 373 7.67 0.26 14.26
C PRO A 373 7.71 -0.86 15.30
N ARG A 374 8.32 -0.60 16.46
CA ARG A 374 8.32 -1.57 17.56
C ARG A 374 6.87 -1.90 17.97
N PRO A 375 6.55 -3.15 18.33
CA PRO A 375 5.25 -3.47 18.90
C PRO A 375 5.05 -2.74 20.23
N GLY A 376 3.80 -2.41 20.54
CA GLY A 376 3.39 -1.92 21.85
C GLY A 376 3.26 -3.07 22.86
N ARG A 377 3.27 -2.73 24.15
CA ARG A 377 2.95 -3.66 25.23
C ARG A 377 1.59 -3.29 25.82
N ASP A 378 0.67 -4.25 25.89
CA ASP A 378 -0.55 -4.06 26.67
C ASP A 378 -0.19 -4.02 28.17
N ARG A 379 -0.46 -2.88 28.79
CA ARG A 379 -0.15 -2.59 30.19
C ARG A 379 -1.41 -2.40 31.04
N ASP A 380 -2.59 -2.70 30.47
CA ASP A 380 -3.90 -2.53 31.10
C ASP A 380 -4.09 -1.11 31.66
N ALA A 381 -4.00 -0.12 30.77
CA ALA A 381 -4.08 1.30 31.14
C ALA A 381 -5.40 1.65 31.85
N ALA A 382 -6.48 0.92 31.56
CA ALA A 382 -7.80 1.12 32.16
C ALA A 382 -7.92 0.64 33.61
N SER A 383 -7.02 -0.22 34.08
CA SER A 383 -7.08 -0.76 35.44
C SER A 383 -7.10 0.34 36.50
N TYR A 384 -8.16 0.38 37.31
CA TYR A 384 -8.31 1.39 38.34
C TYR A 384 -8.30 0.76 39.74
N PHE A 385 -7.53 1.35 40.65
CA PHE A 385 -7.50 0.95 42.06
C PHE A 385 -8.27 1.98 42.91
N PRO A 386 -9.39 1.60 43.57
CA PRO A 386 -10.22 2.54 44.30
C PRO A 386 -9.47 3.26 45.43
N VAL A 387 -9.63 4.58 45.52
CA VAL A 387 -9.01 5.41 46.55
C VAL A 387 -9.47 5.01 47.95
N GLN A 388 -10.73 4.57 48.09
CA GLN A 388 -11.28 4.03 49.35
C GLN A 388 -10.42 2.92 49.99
N GLN A 389 -9.63 2.17 49.21
CA GLN A 389 -8.75 1.12 49.74
C GLN A 389 -7.46 1.68 50.38
N GLN A 390 -7.10 2.93 50.10
CA GLN A 390 -5.86 3.57 50.54
C GLN A 390 -6.04 4.38 51.83
N PHE A 391 -7.29 4.58 52.29
CA PHE A 391 -7.57 5.30 53.52
C PHE A 391 -7.11 4.52 54.78
N PRO A 392 -6.74 5.24 55.86
CA PRO A 392 -6.38 4.63 57.12
C PRO A 392 -7.47 3.68 57.66
N LEU A 393 -7.06 2.56 58.25
CA LEU A 393 -7.98 1.52 58.77
C LEU A 393 -9.02 2.07 59.75
N ALA A 394 -8.67 3.10 60.54
CA ALA A 394 -9.57 3.74 61.49
C ALA A 394 -10.86 4.31 60.86
N TRP A 395 -10.81 4.61 59.55
CA TRP A 395 -11.93 5.16 58.80
C TRP A 395 -12.97 4.09 58.48
N GLY A 396 -12.59 2.81 58.46
CA GLY A 396 -13.49 1.67 58.27
C GLY A 396 -14.13 1.59 56.88
N ILE A 397 -13.55 2.28 55.89
CA ILE A 397 -14.10 2.36 54.53
C ILE A 397 -13.38 1.48 53.50
N GLY A 398 -12.14 1.09 53.78
CA GLY A 398 -11.35 0.18 52.94
C GLY A 398 -11.76 -1.30 53.08
N ALA A 399 -10.95 -2.18 52.50
CA ALA A 399 -11.22 -3.62 52.42
C ALA A 399 -11.36 -4.32 53.79
N ALA A 400 -10.67 -3.83 54.83
CA ALA A 400 -10.78 -4.35 56.18
C ALA A 400 -12.14 -4.08 56.84
N GLY A 401 -12.86 -3.05 56.35
CA GLY A 401 -14.18 -2.67 56.87
C GLY A 401 -14.18 -2.26 58.34
N LEU A 402 -15.36 -2.39 58.96
CA LEU A 402 -15.56 -2.21 60.40
C LEU A 402 -15.71 -3.58 61.05
N ALA A 403 -15.34 -3.68 62.34
CA ALA A 403 -15.60 -4.88 63.13
C ALA A 403 -17.10 -5.22 63.18
N ASP A 404 -17.43 -6.51 63.31
CA ASP A 404 -18.81 -6.97 63.40
C ASP A 404 -19.55 -6.43 64.64
N SER A 405 -18.82 -6.04 65.68
CA SER A 405 -19.36 -5.38 66.87
C SER A 405 -19.64 -3.89 66.69
N ALA A 406 -19.30 -3.29 65.54
CA ALA A 406 -19.45 -1.85 65.32
C ALA A 406 -20.93 -1.42 65.42
N PRO A 407 -21.24 -0.34 66.19
CA PRO A 407 -22.61 0.17 66.33
C PRO A 407 -23.26 0.55 64.99
N PRO A 408 -24.60 0.48 64.87
CA PRO A 408 -25.31 0.88 63.66
C PRO A 408 -24.97 2.29 63.17
N GLU A 409 -24.79 3.24 64.09
CA GLU A 409 -24.39 4.61 63.77
C GLU A 409 -23.03 4.68 63.08
N ARG A 410 -22.02 3.98 63.61
CA ARG A 410 -20.67 3.94 63.01
C ARG A 410 -20.69 3.33 61.61
N ARG A 411 -21.52 2.28 61.41
CA ARG A 411 -21.75 1.66 60.10
C ARG A 411 -22.41 2.64 59.12
N ALA A 412 -23.38 3.43 59.58
CA ALA A 412 -24.03 4.46 58.77
C ALA A 412 -23.07 5.59 58.37
N GLN A 413 -22.24 6.09 59.29
CA GLN A 413 -21.21 7.09 59.01
C GLN A 413 -20.20 6.60 57.97
N ALA A 414 -19.72 5.35 58.10
CA ALA A 414 -18.83 4.77 57.10
C ALA A 414 -19.49 4.71 55.72
N ARG A 415 -20.76 4.27 55.63
CA ARG A 415 -21.52 4.25 54.37
C ARG A 415 -21.72 5.64 53.77
N GLN A 416 -22.01 6.65 54.59
CA GLN A 416 -22.11 8.05 54.12
C GLN A 416 -20.80 8.53 53.51
N LEU A 417 -19.67 8.25 54.16
CA LEU A 417 -18.36 8.63 53.61
C LEU A 417 -18.03 7.88 52.32
N LYS A 418 -18.30 6.57 52.24
CA LYS A 418 -18.15 5.83 50.97
C LYS A 418 -18.99 6.45 49.86
N ALA A 419 -20.25 6.81 50.16
CA ALA A 419 -21.14 7.44 49.20
C ALA A 419 -20.66 8.83 48.76
N TYR A 420 -20.08 9.61 49.68
CA TYR A 420 -19.45 10.90 49.36
C TYR A 420 -18.25 10.73 48.40
N LEU A 421 -17.37 9.76 48.68
CA LEU A 421 -16.18 9.51 47.87
C LEU A 421 -16.50 9.00 46.46
N MET A 422 -17.62 8.30 46.28
CA MET A 422 -18.05 7.79 44.96
C MET A 422 -18.17 8.86 43.87
N PHE A 423 -18.42 10.13 44.22
CA PHE A 423 -18.46 11.23 43.24
C PHE A 423 -17.10 11.42 42.55
N PHE A 424 -16.02 11.45 43.34
CA PHE A 424 -14.67 11.61 42.84
C PHE A 424 -14.15 10.31 42.22
N GLU A 425 -14.46 9.19 42.86
CA GLU A 425 -13.95 7.88 42.48
C GLU A 425 -14.51 7.43 41.12
N GLN A 426 -15.76 7.76 40.80
CA GLN A 426 -16.35 7.47 39.50
C GLN A 426 -15.73 8.32 38.38
N ILE A 427 -15.40 9.60 38.65
CA ILE A 427 -14.70 10.45 37.69
C ILE A 427 -13.31 9.87 37.40
N LEU A 428 -12.56 9.51 38.43
CA LEU A 428 -11.25 8.87 38.26
C LEU A 428 -11.36 7.57 37.47
N ALA A 429 -12.29 6.68 37.83
CA ALA A 429 -12.51 5.43 37.09
C ALA A 429 -12.77 5.69 35.60
N ASN A 430 -13.56 6.72 35.26
CA ASN A 430 -13.80 7.12 33.88
C ASN A 430 -12.53 7.63 33.18
N GLU A 431 -11.69 8.43 33.82
CA GLU A 431 -10.43 8.89 33.22
C GLU A 431 -9.45 7.74 32.91
N PHE A 432 -9.36 6.74 33.80
CA PHE A 432 -8.59 5.52 33.49
C PHE A 432 -9.22 4.75 32.32
N ALA A 433 -10.55 4.63 32.28
CA ALA A 433 -11.25 4.01 31.14
C ALA A 433 -11.00 4.79 29.84
N GLN A 434 -10.96 6.12 29.90
CA GLN A 434 -10.66 7.00 28.78
C GLN A 434 -9.25 6.72 28.24
N LEU A 435 -8.27 6.61 29.13
CA LEU A 435 -6.89 6.29 28.77
C LEU A 435 -6.78 4.91 28.11
N GLY A 436 -7.48 3.90 28.63
CA GLY A 436 -7.52 2.57 28.01
C GLY A 436 -8.29 2.53 26.68
N GLY A 437 -9.16 3.50 26.42
CA GLY A 437 -9.95 3.61 25.20
C GLY A 437 -9.29 4.41 24.07
N VAL A 438 -8.09 4.97 24.26
CA VAL A 438 -7.43 5.82 23.24
C VAL A 438 -7.29 5.11 21.89
N ALA A 439 -6.93 3.82 21.87
CA ALA A 439 -6.82 3.04 20.64
C ALA A 439 -8.13 3.02 19.82
N ARG A 440 -9.28 2.98 20.51
CA ARG A 440 -10.61 2.96 19.88
C ARG A 440 -10.93 4.29 19.18
N LEU A 441 -10.45 5.41 19.72
CA LEU A 441 -10.65 6.74 19.12
C LEU A 441 -9.94 6.91 17.78
N PHE A 442 -8.79 6.27 17.59
CA PHE A 442 -8.04 6.30 16.34
C PHE A 442 -8.31 5.08 15.45
N SER A 443 -9.25 4.21 15.86
CA SER A 443 -9.58 3.02 15.11
C SER A 443 -10.50 3.35 13.93
N VAL A 444 -10.14 2.84 12.75
CA VAL A 444 -11.02 2.80 11.58
C VAL A 444 -11.93 1.58 11.58
N HIS A 445 -11.68 0.60 12.46
CA HIS A 445 -12.44 -0.64 12.59
C HIS A 445 -13.48 -0.60 13.70
N ASP A 446 -13.30 0.24 14.72
CA ASP A 446 -14.28 0.43 15.77
C ASP A 446 -15.47 1.22 15.24
N GLU A 447 -16.62 0.55 15.17
CA GLU A 447 -17.83 1.11 14.61
C GLU A 447 -18.71 1.86 15.63
N THR A 448 -18.40 1.79 16.93
CA THR A 448 -19.24 2.39 17.96
C THR A 448 -19.24 3.93 17.88
N PRO A 449 -20.33 4.57 18.36
CA PRO A 449 -20.42 6.03 18.44
C PRO A 449 -19.67 6.60 19.65
N ASP A 450 -19.15 5.75 20.54
CA ASP A 450 -18.52 6.16 21.79
C ASP A 450 -17.24 6.96 21.52
N SER A 451 -17.05 8.02 22.30
CA SER A 451 -15.84 8.85 22.25
C SER A 451 -15.33 9.23 23.64
N TYR A 452 -16.20 9.14 24.65
CA TYR A 452 -15.79 9.05 26.03
C TYR A 452 -16.02 7.65 26.56
N PHE A 453 -15.16 7.19 27.45
CA PHE A 453 -15.24 5.84 28.00
C PHE A 453 -15.44 5.92 29.51
N SER A 454 -16.25 5.00 30.02
CA SER A 454 -16.54 4.89 31.44
C SER A 454 -16.44 3.44 31.88
N GLN A 455 -16.17 3.25 33.16
CA GLN A 455 -16.23 1.93 33.80
C GLN A 455 -16.82 2.07 35.21
N PRO A 456 -17.59 1.09 35.69
CA PRO A 456 -17.97 1.07 37.10
C PRO A 456 -16.73 1.08 37.98
N VAL A 457 -16.74 1.83 39.10
CA VAL A 457 -15.67 1.72 40.10
C VAL A 457 -15.54 0.25 40.53
N PRO A 458 -14.36 -0.37 40.39
CA PRO A 458 -14.17 -1.79 40.61
C PRO A 458 -14.34 -2.12 42.09
N ASP A 459 -15.05 -3.21 42.36
CA ASP A 459 -15.25 -3.75 43.71
C ASP A 459 -15.28 -5.27 43.62
N SER A 460 -14.30 -5.92 44.24
CA SER A 460 -14.26 -7.39 44.39
C SER A 460 -15.23 -7.90 45.48
N GLY A 461 -16.04 -7.01 46.05
CA GLY A 461 -16.89 -7.24 47.22
C GLY A 461 -16.26 -6.74 48.52
N ALA A 462 -14.96 -6.45 48.51
CA ALA A 462 -14.21 -5.97 49.67
C ALA A 462 -14.64 -4.57 50.13
N LEU A 463 -15.07 -3.71 49.22
CA LEU A 463 -15.55 -2.37 49.56
C LEU A 463 -17.05 -2.35 49.87
N GLY A 464 -17.80 -3.38 49.47
CA GLY A 464 -19.24 -3.46 49.72
C GLY A 464 -20.03 -2.31 49.11
N LEU A 465 -19.62 -1.83 47.93
CA LEU A 465 -20.20 -0.66 47.26
C LEU A 465 -21.66 -0.91 46.83
N GLU A 466 -22.09 -2.16 46.68
CA GLU A 466 -23.49 -2.49 46.41
C GLU A 466 -24.45 -2.02 47.52
N ALA A 467 -23.97 -1.90 48.76
CA ALA A 467 -24.79 -1.40 49.87
C ALA A 467 -25.12 0.10 49.78
N ILE A 468 -24.41 0.86 48.93
CA ILE A 468 -24.58 2.30 48.74
C ILE A 468 -25.00 2.67 47.32
N ARG A 469 -24.94 1.73 46.37
CA ARG A 469 -25.38 1.91 44.98
C ARG A 469 -26.86 1.58 44.84
N ARG A 470 -27.49 2.15 43.82
CA ARG A 470 -28.81 1.67 43.39
C ARG A 470 -28.67 0.26 42.81
N PRO A 471 -29.47 -0.73 43.27
CA PRO A 471 -29.42 -2.09 42.76
C PRO A 471 -29.72 -2.11 41.26
N ARG A 472 -28.79 -2.63 40.47
CA ARG A 472 -28.91 -2.82 39.01
C ARG A 472 -27.99 -3.95 38.56
N PRO A 473 -28.34 -4.72 37.52
CA PRO A 473 -27.40 -5.60 36.84
C PRO A 473 -26.14 -4.83 36.39
N ALA A 474 -24.99 -5.50 36.43
CA ALA A 474 -23.71 -4.88 36.10
C ALA A 474 -23.67 -4.27 34.69
N ALA A 475 -24.23 -4.99 33.70
CA ALA A 475 -24.30 -4.52 32.31
C ALA A 475 -25.16 -3.26 32.17
N GLU A 476 -26.33 -3.20 32.82
CA GLU A 476 -27.20 -2.02 32.80
C GLU A 476 -26.54 -0.81 33.47
N ARG A 477 -25.78 -1.04 34.54
CA ARG A 477 -25.01 0.02 35.20
C ARG A 477 -23.92 0.57 34.29
N ALA A 478 -23.15 -0.29 33.65
CA ALA A 478 -22.11 0.12 32.70
C ALA A 478 -22.71 0.90 31.53
N ALA A 479 -23.82 0.42 30.94
CA ALA A 479 -24.52 1.10 29.86
C ALA A 479 -25.06 2.48 30.29
N LEU A 480 -25.62 2.60 31.50
CA LEU A 480 -26.06 3.88 32.03
C LEU A 480 -24.89 4.86 32.21
N LEU A 481 -23.79 4.40 32.82
CA LEU A 481 -22.59 5.23 33.02
C LEU A 481 -22.04 5.69 31.68
N GLN A 482 -22.00 4.81 30.69
CA GLN A 482 -21.55 5.14 29.35
C GLN A 482 -22.45 6.19 28.71
N ALA A 483 -23.77 6.02 28.77
CA ALA A 483 -24.71 7.01 28.24
C ALA A 483 -24.57 8.39 28.91
N ILE A 484 -24.43 8.44 30.24
CA ILE A 484 -24.22 9.70 30.98
C ILE A 484 -22.86 10.32 30.67
N THR A 485 -21.82 9.50 30.48
CA THR A 485 -20.46 10.00 30.21
C THR A 485 -20.37 10.55 28.79
N GLU A 486 -21.00 9.89 27.82
CA GLU A 486 -21.02 10.30 26.43
C GLU A 486 -21.85 11.59 26.20
N ASP A 487 -23.02 11.69 26.85
CA ASP A 487 -23.91 12.85 26.80
C ASP A 487 -24.55 13.14 28.18
N PRO A 488 -23.88 13.90 29.06
CA PRO A 488 -24.34 14.15 30.42
C PRO A 488 -25.61 15.01 30.49
N TRP A 489 -25.89 15.79 29.44
CA TRP A 489 -27.03 16.69 29.38
C TRP A 489 -28.24 16.08 28.67
N GLN A 490 -28.11 14.86 28.14
CA GLN A 490 -29.11 14.21 27.29
C GLN A 490 -29.63 15.20 26.24
N ALA A 491 -28.72 15.99 25.66
CA ALA A 491 -29.02 17.22 24.96
C ALA A 491 -29.58 16.93 23.56
N ARG A 492 -30.77 16.32 23.46
CA ARG A 492 -31.58 16.12 22.25
C ARG A 492 -30.91 15.52 21.01
N SER A 493 -29.60 15.27 20.98
CA SER A 493 -28.91 14.61 19.88
C SER A 493 -28.17 13.39 20.45
N ALA A 494 -28.67 12.21 20.11
CA ALA A 494 -27.95 10.93 20.27
C ALA A 494 -26.67 10.86 19.40
N ARG A 495 -26.04 12.00 19.12
CA ARG A 495 -25.13 12.27 18.00
C ARG A 495 -23.81 12.91 18.43
N ALA A 496 -23.71 13.42 19.67
CA ALA A 496 -22.51 14.12 20.14
C ALA A 496 -21.24 13.25 20.09
N GLY A 497 -21.36 11.95 20.37
CA GLY A 497 -20.24 11.00 20.25
C GLY A 497 -19.81 10.76 18.81
N LEU A 498 -20.79 10.57 17.91
CA LEU A 498 -20.55 10.44 16.47
C LEU A 498 -19.86 11.68 15.90
N GLU A 499 -20.28 12.88 16.27
CA GLU A 499 -19.64 14.13 15.85
C GLU A 499 -18.19 14.26 16.35
N ARG A 500 -17.90 13.75 17.56
CA ARG A 500 -16.52 13.68 18.07
C ARG A 500 -15.70 12.65 17.31
N ARG A 501 -16.25 11.46 17.07
CA ARG A 501 -15.61 10.41 16.25
C ARG A 501 -15.33 10.89 14.83
N ASP A 502 -16.25 11.64 14.24
CA ASP A 502 -16.08 12.21 12.91
C ASP A 502 -14.84 13.12 12.82
N ARG A 503 -14.56 13.92 13.86
CA ARG A 503 -13.34 14.74 13.95
C ARG A 503 -12.06 13.90 14.06
N PHE A 504 -12.10 12.76 14.75
CA PHE A 504 -10.96 11.83 14.75
C PHE A 504 -10.72 11.24 13.36
N LEU A 505 -11.78 10.91 12.63
CA LEU A 505 -11.68 10.42 11.25
C LEU A 505 -11.15 11.51 10.31
N ASP A 506 -11.58 12.77 10.47
CA ASP A 506 -11.00 13.92 9.74
C ASP A 506 -9.51 14.08 10.00
N HIS A 507 -9.08 13.89 11.25
CA HIS A 507 -7.66 13.92 11.58
C HIS A 507 -6.88 12.82 10.86
N LEU A 508 -7.43 11.60 10.76
CA LEU A 508 -6.81 10.50 10.02
C LEU A 508 -6.76 10.78 8.51
N LEU A 509 -7.85 11.29 7.93
CA LEU A 509 -7.91 11.68 6.51
C LEU A 509 -6.88 12.77 6.17
N ALA A 510 -6.71 13.76 7.05
CA ALA A 510 -5.76 14.85 6.85
C ALA A 510 -4.31 14.38 6.71
N ARG A 511 -3.92 13.24 7.32
CA ARG A 511 -2.59 12.63 7.15
C ARG A 511 -2.33 12.17 5.72
N HIS A 512 -3.39 11.95 4.96
CA HIS A 512 -3.36 11.50 3.57
C HIS A 512 -3.71 12.61 2.58
N GLY A 513 -3.92 13.86 3.06
CA GLY A 513 -4.30 14.99 2.21
C GLY A 513 -5.75 14.94 1.72
N GLU A 514 -6.62 14.15 2.36
CA GLU A 514 -8.00 13.93 1.92
C GLU A 514 -9.01 14.70 2.78
N GLN A 515 -10.13 15.12 2.16
CA GLN A 515 -11.21 15.85 2.84
C GLN A 515 -12.59 15.50 2.27
N PHE A 516 -13.61 15.46 3.13
CA PHE A 516 -15.01 15.08 2.78
C PHE A 516 -15.99 16.26 2.94
N ARG A 517 -15.50 17.51 2.90
CA ARG A 517 -16.30 18.71 3.21
C ARG A 517 -17.43 18.95 2.21
N ASP A 518 -17.13 18.91 0.91
CA ASP A 518 -18.13 19.17 -0.13
C ASP A 518 -19.18 18.06 -0.16
N TYR A 519 -18.75 16.81 0.03
CA TYR A 519 -19.63 15.66 0.22
C TYR A 519 -20.58 15.86 1.41
N ALA A 520 -20.07 16.33 2.56
CA ALA A 520 -20.88 16.61 3.75
C ALA A 520 -21.93 17.71 3.53
N LEU A 521 -21.56 18.78 2.83
CA LEU A 521 -22.49 19.89 2.54
C LEU A 521 -23.65 19.45 1.64
N LEU A 522 -23.39 18.62 0.64
CA LEU A 522 -24.42 18.14 -0.28
C LEU A 522 -25.36 17.14 0.40
N GLN A 523 -24.83 16.28 1.27
CA GLN A 523 -25.64 15.31 2.00
C GLN A 523 -26.49 15.94 3.10
N ALA A 524 -26.16 17.14 3.57
CA ALA A 524 -26.92 17.84 4.60
C ALA A 524 -28.34 18.25 4.15
N GLY A 525 -28.57 18.43 2.85
CA GLY A 525 -29.87 18.80 2.28
C GLY A 525 -30.69 17.65 1.70
N ALA A 526 -30.13 16.44 1.60
CA ALA A 526 -30.63 15.41 0.68
C ALA A 526 -31.63 14.38 1.27
N TRP A 527 -32.05 14.47 2.54
CA TRP A 527 -32.86 13.41 3.17
C TRP A 527 -33.97 13.89 4.12
N GLY A 528 -35.09 13.13 4.11
CA GLY A 528 -36.24 13.23 5.01
C GLY A 528 -36.10 12.43 6.31
N GLU A 529 -37.14 12.44 7.14
CA GLU A 529 -37.15 12.06 8.57
C GLU A 529 -36.74 10.60 8.92
N ASP A 530 -36.59 9.69 7.94
CA ASP A 530 -36.38 8.25 8.14
C ASP A 530 -34.95 7.72 7.81
N GLY A 531 -33.98 8.58 7.48
CA GLY A 531 -32.60 8.16 7.10
C GLY A 531 -31.59 8.14 8.26
N ASP A 532 -30.49 7.38 8.10
CA ASP A 532 -29.31 7.46 9.00
C ASP A 532 -28.88 8.93 9.16
N PRO A 533 -28.64 9.42 10.39
CA PRO A 533 -28.14 10.76 10.61
C PRO A 533 -26.90 11.04 9.75
N LEU A 534 -26.80 12.26 9.18
CA LEU A 534 -25.66 12.69 8.36
C LEU A 534 -24.30 12.31 8.97
N ALA A 535 -24.15 12.48 10.29
CA ALA A 535 -22.92 12.15 11.02
C ALA A 535 -22.58 10.64 11.01
N GLU A 536 -23.59 9.76 11.08
CA GLU A 536 -23.40 8.31 11.04
C GLU A 536 -22.97 7.86 9.63
N ARG A 537 -23.65 8.37 8.60
CA ARG A 537 -23.25 8.15 7.20
C ARG A 537 -21.82 8.65 6.94
N MET A 538 -21.51 9.86 7.38
CA MET A 538 -20.18 10.45 7.22
C MET A 538 -19.10 9.60 7.89
N ALA A 539 -19.32 9.20 9.14
CA ALA A 539 -18.38 8.35 9.86
C ALA A 539 -18.18 6.99 9.16
N ARG A 540 -19.27 6.37 8.69
CA ARG A 540 -19.23 5.13 7.91
C ARG A 540 -18.43 5.28 6.62
N ASP A 541 -18.69 6.32 5.84
CA ASP A 541 -18.05 6.52 4.53
C ASP A 541 -16.57 6.90 4.67
N LYS A 542 -16.23 7.75 5.64
CA LYS A 542 -14.83 8.08 5.99
C LYS A 542 -14.06 6.85 6.46
N ARG A 543 -14.65 6.00 7.31
CA ARG A 543 -14.03 4.71 7.71
C ARG A 543 -13.82 3.80 6.52
N ALA A 544 -14.82 3.65 5.65
CA ALA A 544 -14.70 2.85 4.44
C ALA A 544 -13.59 3.35 3.51
N PHE A 545 -13.49 4.67 3.32
CA PHE A 545 -12.40 5.29 2.57
C PHE A 545 -11.04 5.02 3.21
N LEU A 546 -10.88 5.26 4.51
CA LEU A 546 -9.61 5.05 5.22
C LEU A 546 -9.15 3.59 5.20
N ARG A 547 -10.09 2.63 5.33
CA ARG A 547 -9.81 1.19 5.21
C ARG A 547 -9.29 0.82 3.82
N ASP A 548 -9.87 1.41 2.78
CA ASP A 548 -9.47 1.15 1.38
C ASP A 548 -8.33 2.08 0.90
N TRP A 549 -7.94 3.08 1.67
CA TRP A 549 -6.95 4.07 1.27
C TRP A 549 -5.62 3.45 0.79
N PRO A 550 -5.03 2.44 1.45
CA PRO A 550 -3.80 1.80 0.96
C PRO A 550 -3.95 1.12 -0.41
N ARG A 551 -5.17 0.72 -0.77
CA ARG A 551 -5.50 0.21 -2.12
C ARG A 551 -5.70 1.38 -3.07
N ILE A 552 -6.57 2.34 -2.72
CA ILE A 552 -6.86 3.53 -3.54
C ILE A 552 -5.59 4.26 -3.92
N ALA A 553 -4.76 4.67 -2.94
CA ALA A 553 -3.54 5.43 -3.14
C ALA A 553 -2.55 4.72 -4.07
N ARG A 554 -2.43 3.40 -3.92
CA ARG A 554 -1.57 2.55 -4.74
C ARG A 554 -2.09 2.42 -6.16
N THR A 555 -3.38 2.14 -6.34
CA THR A 555 -3.95 1.74 -7.63
C THR A 555 -4.63 2.88 -8.39
N ARG A 556 -4.45 4.16 -8.01
CA ARG A 556 -5.15 5.32 -8.61
C ARG A 556 -5.19 5.30 -10.15
N GLY A 557 -4.07 4.94 -10.78
CA GLY A 557 -3.95 4.87 -12.24
C GLY A 557 -4.20 3.49 -12.85
N SER A 558 -4.62 2.49 -12.06
CA SER A 558 -4.77 1.10 -12.51
C SER A 558 -6.18 0.79 -12.95
N ALA A 559 -6.29 0.04 -14.03
CA ALA A 559 -7.52 -0.60 -14.47
C ALA A 559 -7.76 -1.93 -13.74
N PHE A 560 -8.93 -2.52 -13.97
CA PHE A 560 -9.23 -3.87 -13.51
C PHE A 560 -8.48 -4.93 -14.34
N ASP A 561 -8.30 -6.11 -13.74
CA ASP A 561 -7.72 -7.28 -14.40
C ASP A 561 -8.78 -8.01 -15.21
N TYR A 562 -8.76 -7.85 -16.54
CA TYR A 562 -9.71 -8.50 -17.43
C TYR A 562 -9.48 -10.02 -17.61
N LEU A 563 -8.43 -10.61 -17.00
CA LEU A 563 -8.32 -12.07 -16.89
C LEU A 563 -9.18 -12.64 -15.76
N GLN A 564 -9.67 -11.78 -14.87
CA GLN A 564 -10.62 -12.13 -13.81
C GLN A 564 -12.02 -11.60 -14.16
N PRO A 565 -13.09 -12.16 -13.58
CA PRO A 565 -14.42 -11.58 -13.70
C PRO A 565 -14.41 -10.13 -13.17
N ALA A 566 -15.15 -9.24 -13.82
CA ALA A 566 -15.44 -7.93 -13.24
C ALA A 566 -16.31 -8.09 -11.98
N GLY A 567 -16.01 -7.31 -10.93
CA GLY A 567 -16.73 -7.39 -9.66
C GLY A 567 -16.06 -6.54 -8.58
N ASP A 568 -16.63 -6.50 -7.37
CA ASP A 568 -16.14 -5.61 -6.31
C ASP A 568 -14.72 -5.95 -5.83
N ASP A 569 -14.30 -7.21 -5.98
CA ASP A 569 -12.93 -7.67 -5.69
C ASP A 569 -11.93 -7.34 -6.82
N ASN A 570 -12.42 -6.98 -8.01
CA ASN A 570 -11.62 -6.70 -9.21
C ASN A 570 -12.06 -5.36 -9.85
N LEU A 571 -11.90 -4.28 -9.10
CA LEU A 571 -12.17 -2.91 -9.53
C LEU A 571 -10.86 -2.19 -9.86
N GLY A 572 -10.92 -1.33 -10.88
CA GLY A 572 -9.87 -0.34 -11.12
C GLY A 572 -9.76 0.64 -9.96
N GLY A 573 -8.59 1.23 -9.75
CA GLY A 573 -8.38 2.08 -8.57
C GLY A 573 -9.10 3.42 -8.65
N LEU A 574 -9.21 4.02 -9.85
CA LEU A 574 -10.03 5.22 -10.06
C LEU A 574 -11.49 4.94 -9.70
N GLU A 575 -12.04 3.81 -10.16
CA GLU A 575 -13.42 3.42 -9.87
C GLU A 575 -13.64 3.22 -8.36
N LEU A 576 -12.73 2.52 -7.68
CA LEU A 576 -12.80 2.35 -6.21
C LEU A 576 -12.74 3.71 -5.48
N GLY A 577 -11.81 4.59 -5.88
CA GLY A 577 -11.65 5.91 -5.30
C GLY A 577 -12.92 6.76 -5.45
N LEU A 578 -13.47 6.83 -6.66
CA LEU A 578 -14.72 7.53 -6.95
C LEU A 578 -15.89 6.95 -6.16
N ARG A 579 -16.04 5.61 -6.11
CA ARG A 579 -17.09 4.97 -5.31
C ARG A 579 -17.02 5.37 -3.83
N ARG A 580 -15.82 5.45 -3.25
CA ARG A 580 -15.65 5.86 -1.85
C ARG A 580 -15.88 7.37 -1.64
N LYS A 581 -15.36 8.24 -2.51
CA LYS A 581 -15.54 9.70 -2.41
C LYS A 581 -16.99 10.14 -2.65
N LEU A 582 -17.73 9.42 -3.47
CA LEU A 582 -19.15 9.67 -3.74
C LEU A 582 -20.11 8.97 -2.75
N GLY A 583 -19.58 8.18 -1.80
CA GLY A 583 -20.39 7.39 -0.86
C GLY A 583 -21.32 6.39 -1.56
N ILE A 584 -20.84 5.75 -2.64
CA ILE A 584 -21.55 4.67 -3.35
C ILE A 584 -21.28 3.36 -2.61
N ALA A 585 -22.29 2.87 -1.91
CA ALA A 585 -22.22 1.60 -1.17
C ALA A 585 -23.19 0.54 -1.68
N THR A 586 -24.29 0.94 -2.31
CA THR A 586 -25.37 0.05 -2.75
C THR A 586 -25.22 -0.33 -4.23
N ALA A 587 -25.82 -1.46 -4.63
CA ALA A 587 -25.82 -1.88 -6.03
C ALA A 587 -26.58 -0.93 -6.95
N GLU A 588 -27.65 -0.28 -6.45
CA GLU A 588 -28.51 0.61 -7.23
C GLU A 588 -27.83 1.91 -7.67
N GLU A 589 -26.79 2.34 -6.96
CA GLU A 589 -26.05 3.57 -7.23
C GLU A 589 -24.75 3.32 -8.01
N ARG A 590 -24.43 2.07 -8.36
CA ARG A 590 -23.18 1.71 -9.04
C ARG A 590 -23.15 2.29 -10.45
N PHE A 591 -21.97 2.77 -10.85
CA PHE A 591 -21.65 3.11 -12.23
C PHE A 591 -20.69 2.07 -12.81
N HIS A 592 -20.57 2.05 -14.14
CA HIS A 592 -19.60 1.23 -14.86
C HIS A 592 -18.52 2.10 -15.50
N LEU A 593 -17.27 1.67 -15.43
CA LEU A 593 -16.16 2.29 -16.15
C LEU A 593 -15.88 1.49 -17.43
N VAL A 594 -15.93 2.14 -18.59
CA VAL A 594 -15.64 1.55 -19.90
C VAL A 594 -14.37 2.19 -20.47
N GLU A 595 -13.32 1.39 -20.61
CA GLU A 595 -12.08 1.83 -21.24
C GLU A 595 -12.17 1.72 -22.77
N HIS A 596 -11.97 2.83 -23.47
CA HIS A 596 -12.14 2.80 -24.92
C HIS A 596 -11.01 2.06 -25.63
N ILE A 597 -9.79 1.98 -25.04
CA ILE A 597 -8.67 1.22 -25.60
C ILE A 597 -8.96 -0.28 -25.74
N LEU A 598 -9.92 -0.81 -24.96
CA LEU A 598 -10.34 -2.20 -25.05
C LEU A 598 -11.35 -2.41 -26.20
N LEU A 599 -11.97 -1.34 -26.70
CA LEU A 599 -12.84 -1.37 -27.89
C LEU A 599 -12.06 -1.22 -29.19
N ARG A 600 -10.72 -1.17 -29.11
CA ARG A 600 -9.85 -0.99 -30.28
C ARG A 600 -9.99 -2.17 -31.25
N PRO A 601 -9.67 -1.94 -32.54
CA PRO A 601 -9.55 -3.02 -33.51
C PRO A 601 -8.49 -4.05 -33.10
N LEU A 602 -8.81 -5.33 -33.27
CA LEU A 602 -7.90 -6.46 -33.12
C LEU A 602 -7.60 -7.10 -34.48
N ALA A 603 -6.58 -7.97 -34.53
CA ALA A 603 -6.20 -8.67 -35.76
C ALA A 603 -7.37 -9.47 -36.38
N GLY A 604 -8.28 -10.01 -35.56
CA GLY A 604 -9.46 -10.73 -36.04
C GLY A 604 -10.47 -9.85 -36.78
N ASP A 605 -10.45 -8.53 -36.56
CA ASP A 605 -11.39 -7.60 -37.16
C ASP A 605 -11.11 -7.35 -38.65
N LEU A 606 -9.93 -7.74 -39.13
CA LEU A 606 -9.62 -7.78 -40.56
C LEU A 606 -10.57 -8.71 -41.35
N ALA A 607 -11.23 -9.66 -40.68
CA ALA A 607 -12.20 -10.55 -41.31
C ALA A 607 -13.60 -9.95 -41.43
N GLN A 608 -13.89 -8.80 -40.78
CA GLN A 608 -15.21 -8.18 -40.82
C GLN A 608 -15.52 -7.56 -42.18
N ARG A 609 -16.77 -7.69 -42.63
CA ARG A 609 -17.27 -7.07 -43.86
C ARG A 609 -17.95 -5.73 -43.54
N GLY A 610 -17.18 -4.65 -43.53
CA GLY A 610 -17.67 -3.29 -43.30
C GLY A 610 -16.77 -2.46 -42.37
N PRO A 611 -17.14 -1.21 -42.10
CA PRO A 611 -16.44 -0.37 -41.11
C PRO A 611 -16.63 -0.96 -39.70
N LEU A 612 -15.59 -0.86 -38.88
CA LEU A 612 -15.58 -1.25 -37.48
C LEU A 612 -16.42 -0.31 -36.62
N LEU A 613 -16.42 0.98 -36.95
CA LEU A 613 -17.26 1.99 -36.32
C LEU A 613 -17.82 2.93 -37.38
N ARG A 614 -19.13 3.13 -37.35
CA ARG A 614 -19.83 4.16 -38.12
C ARG A 614 -20.09 5.38 -37.26
N ALA A 615 -20.14 6.55 -37.88
CA ALA A 615 -20.38 7.83 -37.20
C ALA A 615 -19.41 8.05 -36.02
N ALA A 616 -18.12 7.79 -36.25
CA ALA A 616 -17.09 7.99 -35.25
C ALA A 616 -17.05 9.47 -34.84
N ALA A 617 -17.24 9.73 -33.54
CA ALA A 617 -17.30 11.09 -32.99
C ALA A 617 -15.96 11.85 -33.07
N SER A 618 -14.85 11.13 -33.28
CA SER A 618 -13.53 11.71 -33.48
C SER A 618 -12.65 10.77 -34.30
N ARG A 619 -11.52 11.30 -34.81
CA ARG A 619 -10.52 10.53 -35.55
C ARG A 619 -9.94 9.36 -34.74
N ASP A 620 -9.79 9.53 -33.43
CA ASP A 620 -9.27 8.51 -32.51
C ASP A 620 -10.19 8.39 -31.29
N PRO A 621 -11.21 7.51 -31.35
CA PRO A 621 -12.16 7.31 -30.26
C PRO A 621 -11.64 6.36 -29.16
N TYR A 622 -10.40 5.87 -29.26
CA TYR A 622 -9.88 4.79 -28.40
C TYR A 622 -8.83 5.28 -27.41
N SER A 623 -7.89 6.10 -27.87
CA SER A 623 -6.70 6.45 -27.09
C SER A 623 -7.02 7.33 -25.89
N LEU A 624 -6.46 6.97 -24.73
CA LEU A 624 -6.39 7.81 -23.52
C LEU A 624 -7.75 8.39 -23.08
N GLN A 625 -8.81 7.59 -23.18
CA GLN A 625 -10.15 8.01 -22.79
C GLN A 625 -11.01 6.86 -22.30
N PHE A 626 -11.97 7.18 -21.45
CA PHE A 626 -12.93 6.23 -20.86
C PHE A 626 -14.28 6.89 -20.62
N SER A 627 -15.31 6.07 -20.47
CA SER A 627 -16.66 6.51 -20.11
C SER A 627 -17.06 5.98 -18.74
N LEU A 628 -17.74 6.81 -17.95
CA LEU A 628 -18.42 6.44 -16.71
C LEU A 628 -19.92 6.45 -16.97
N VAL A 629 -20.56 5.29 -16.84
CA VAL A 629 -21.98 5.09 -17.12
C VAL A 629 -22.74 4.99 -15.80
N PHE A 630 -23.47 6.05 -15.46
CA PHE A 630 -24.27 6.19 -14.23
C PHE A 630 -25.76 5.93 -14.49
N PRO A 631 -26.48 5.34 -13.52
CA PRO A 631 -27.94 5.32 -13.54
C PRO A 631 -28.49 6.71 -13.21
N ASP A 632 -29.61 7.11 -13.82
CA ASP A 632 -30.21 8.44 -13.60
C ASP A 632 -31.36 8.47 -12.57
N TRP A 633 -31.84 7.30 -12.15
CA TRP A 633 -33.04 7.15 -11.32
C TRP A 633 -32.83 7.24 -9.80
N PRO A 634 -31.67 6.95 -9.19
CA PRO A 634 -31.47 7.18 -7.76
C PRO A 634 -31.76 8.63 -7.38
N ALA A 635 -32.45 8.86 -6.26
CA ALA A 635 -32.97 10.18 -5.89
C ALA A 635 -31.88 11.28 -5.89
N ARG A 636 -30.70 10.99 -5.34
CA ARG A 636 -29.56 11.92 -5.35
C ARG A 636 -29.01 12.19 -6.75
N TYR A 637 -29.09 11.23 -7.68
CA TYR A 637 -28.69 11.44 -9.07
C TYR A 637 -29.70 12.27 -9.86
N GLN A 638 -30.88 12.59 -9.31
CA GLN A 638 -31.82 13.54 -9.91
C GLN A 638 -31.55 14.99 -9.46
N ASP A 639 -30.74 15.19 -8.41
CA ASP A 639 -30.31 16.50 -7.95
C ASP A 639 -29.17 17.03 -8.84
N ALA A 640 -29.39 18.20 -9.43
CA ALA A 640 -28.40 18.87 -10.28
C ALA A 640 -27.10 19.22 -9.53
N ASN A 641 -27.18 19.60 -8.25
CA ASN A 641 -26.00 19.91 -7.44
C ASN A 641 -25.16 18.65 -7.20
N PHE A 642 -25.82 17.51 -6.99
CA PHE A 642 -25.12 16.26 -6.79
C PHE A 642 -24.48 15.76 -8.10
N ARG A 643 -25.13 15.92 -9.26
CA ARG A 643 -24.50 15.65 -10.56
C ARG A 643 -23.27 16.52 -10.79
N GLN A 644 -23.34 17.81 -10.49
CA GLN A 644 -22.20 18.71 -10.59
C GLN A 644 -21.05 18.28 -9.66
N PHE A 645 -21.37 17.79 -8.46
CA PHE A 645 -20.37 17.22 -7.55
C PHE A 645 -19.72 15.94 -8.09
N VAL A 646 -20.51 15.05 -8.71
CA VAL A 646 -19.99 13.87 -9.41
C VAL A 646 -19.03 14.29 -10.52
N GLU A 647 -19.41 15.25 -11.36
CA GLU A 647 -18.56 15.78 -12.44
C GLU A 647 -17.25 16.38 -11.92
N GLN A 648 -17.32 17.19 -10.86
CA GLN A 648 -16.13 17.79 -10.24
C GLN A 648 -15.22 16.73 -9.63
N THR A 649 -15.78 15.77 -8.89
CA THR A 649 -15.02 14.66 -8.29
C THR A 649 -14.34 13.83 -9.37
N VAL A 650 -15.06 13.47 -10.45
CA VAL A 650 -14.47 12.74 -11.58
C VAL A 650 -13.33 13.54 -12.20
N ARG A 651 -13.50 14.84 -12.41
CA ARG A 651 -12.46 15.70 -12.98
C ARG A 651 -11.21 15.79 -12.10
N GLU A 652 -11.37 15.88 -10.79
CA GLU A 652 -10.26 15.97 -9.82
C GLU A 652 -9.50 14.66 -9.69
N GLU A 653 -10.19 13.52 -9.73
CA GLU A 653 -9.57 12.20 -9.57
C GLU A 653 -9.03 11.61 -10.89
N THR A 654 -9.49 12.09 -12.04
CA THR A 654 -9.05 11.58 -13.35
C THR A 654 -7.63 12.03 -13.66
N PRO A 655 -6.71 11.12 -14.05
CA PRO A 655 -5.37 11.50 -14.50
C PRO A 655 -5.42 12.50 -15.65
N ALA A 656 -4.63 13.58 -15.56
CA ALA A 656 -4.72 14.73 -16.47
C ALA A 656 -4.51 14.42 -17.97
N HIS A 657 -3.90 13.28 -18.30
CA HIS A 657 -3.68 12.84 -19.68
C HIS A 657 -4.84 12.01 -20.25
N LEU A 658 -5.83 11.67 -19.42
CA LEU A 658 -7.01 10.90 -19.79
C LEU A 658 -8.23 11.80 -19.93
N THR A 659 -9.10 11.49 -20.89
CA THR A 659 -10.42 12.13 -21.05
C THR A 659 -11.50 11.23 -20.46
N ALA A 660 -12.26 11.75 -19.49
CA ALA A 660 -13.42 11.07 -18.92
C ALA A 660 -14.72 11.59 -19.56
N HIS A 661 -15.60 10.69 -19.96
CA HIS A 661 -16.95 11.00 -20.42
C HIS A 661 -17.98 10.53 -19.39
N LEU A 662 -18.94 11.37 -19.01
CA LEU A 662 -20.02 10.96 -18.10
C LEU A 662 -21.31 10.74 -18.89
N ILE A 663 -21.90 9.55 -18.72
CA ILE A 663 -23.12 9.13 -19.39
C ILE A 663 -24.15 8.77 -18.32
N TRP A 664 -25.33 9.38 -18.39
CA TRP A 664 -26.46 9.08 -17.50
C TRP A 664 -27.51 8.29 -18.29
N LEU A 665 -27.87 7.11 -17.81
CA LEU A 665 -28.84 6.23 -18.47
C LEU A 665 -30.09 6.01 -17.61
N ASP A 666 -31.23 5.96 -18.28
CA ASP A 666 -32.47 5.51 -17.68
C ASP A 666 -32.46 3.98 -17.45
N ARG A 667 -33.46 3.46 -16.73
CA ARG A 667 -33.52 2.04 -16.37
C ARG A 667 -33.46 1.11 -17.60
N PRO A 668 -34.26 1.30 -18.66
CA PRO A 668 -34.20 0.45 -19.85
C PRO A 668 -32.85 0.50 -20.57
N ALA A 669 -32.28 1.70 -20.76
CA ALA A 669 -30.99 1.85 -21.43
C ALA A 669 -29.85 1.23 -20.62
N MET A 670 -29.86 1.42 -19.30
CA MET A 670 -28.88 0.82 -18.40
C MET A 670 -28.93 -0.71 -18.44
N GLN A 671 -30.13 -1.31 -18.40
CA GLN A 671 -30.27 -2.77 -18.51
C GLN A 671 -29.73 -3.33 -19.83
N ALA A 672 -30.01 -2.65 -20.95
CA ALA A 672 -29.49 -3.03 -22.26
C ALA A 672 -27.96 -2.90 -22.31
N PHE A 673 -27.41 -1.81 -21.76
CA PHE A 673 -25.98 -1.59 -21.64
C PHE A 673 -25.30 -2.66 -20.79
N GLU A 674 -25.81 -2.95 -19.59
CA GLU A 674 -25.23 -3.94 -18.67
C GLU A 674 -25.20 -5.34 -19.28
N ALA A 675 -26.26 -5.74 -19.99
CA ALA A 675 -26.31 -7.02 -20.70
C ALA A 675 -25.23 -7.10 -21.79
N ALA A 676 -25.10 -6.07 -22.63
CA ALA A 676 -24.10 -6.01 -23.69
C ALA A 676 -22.67 -5.95 -23.13
N HIS A 677 -22.44 -5.14 -22.10
CA HIS A 677 -21.15 -4.96 -21.46
C HIS A 677 -20.67 -6.25 -20.79
N ALA A 678 -21.54 -6.95 -20.06
CA ALA A 678 -21.23 -8.23 -19.44
C ALA A 678 -20.88 -9.30 -20.48
N GLN A 679 -21.63 -9.38 -21.58
CA GLN A 679 -21.34 -10.30 -22.68
C GLN A 679 -19.99 -10.00 -23.33
N TRP A 680 -19.72 -8.73 -23.62
CA TRP A 680 -18.47 -8.29 -24.22
C TRP A 680 -17.26 -8.60 -23.33
N LEU A 681 -17.34 -8.28 -22.03
CA LEU A 681 -16.28 -8.60 -21.06
C LEU A 681 -15.99 -10.11 -20.98
N ALA A 682 -17.03 -10.94 -21.01
CA ALA A 682 -16.88 -12.40 -20.98
C ALA A 682 -16.16 -12.92 -22.24
N GLN A 683 -16.51 -12.38 -23.42
CA GLN A 683 -15.85 -12.72 -24.68
C GLN A 683 -14.40 -12.24 -24.71
N TRP A 684 -14.15 -10.99 -24.29
CA TRP A 684 -12.81 -10.42 -24.20
C TRP A 684 -11.89 -11.24 -23.31
N ARG A 685 -12.38 -11.60 -22.11
CA ARG A 685 -11.67 -12.47 -21.18
C ARG A 685 -11.34 -13.83 -21.80
N SER A 686 -12.32 -14.46 -22.45
CA SER A 686 -12.14 -15.76 -23.09
C SER A 686 -11.10 -15.70 -24.22
N HIS A 687 -11.13 -14.64 -25.02
CA HIS A 687 -10.14 -14.39 -26.07
C HIS A 687 -8.72 -14.24 -25.51
N ARG A 688 -8.55 -13.44 -24.44
CA ARG A 688 -7.24 -13.21 -23.82
C ARG A 688 -6.70 -14.45 -23.09
N LEU A 689 -7.55 -15.23 -22.44
CA LEU A 689 -7.14 -16.51 -21.85
C LEU A 689 -6.64 -17.49 -22.93
N ALA A 690 -7.34 -17.57 -24.06
CA ALA A 690 -6.93 -18.41 -25.19
C ALA A 690 -5.57 -17.99 -25.78
N ASP A 691 -5.31 -16.69 -25.98
CA ASP A 691 -4.02 -16.15 -26.47
C ASP A 691 -2.85 -16.50 -25.52
N LEU A 692 -3.13 -16.60 -24.23
CA LEU A 692 -2.16 -16.97 -23.20
C LEU A 692 -2.02 -18.49 -23.01
N GLY A 693 -2.87 -19.30 -23.65
CA GLY A 693 -2.94 -20.75 -23.41
C GLY A 693 -3.27 -21.08 -21.95
N LEU A 694 -4.25 -20.37 -21.39
CA LEU A 694 -4.73 -20.49 -20.00
C LEU A 694 -6.11 -21.12 -19.89
#